data_AF-A0A6P9F0E7-F1
#
_entry.id   AF-A0A6P9F0E7-F1
#
_cell.length_a   1.000
_cell.length_b   1.000
_cell.length_c   1.000
_cell.angle_alpha   90.00
_cell.angle_beta   90.00
_cell.angle_gamma   90.00
#
_symmetry.space_group_name_H-M   'P 1'
#
loop_
_entity.id
_entity.type
_entity.pdbx_description
1 polymer ?
#
loop_
_entity_poly.entity_id
_entity_poly.type
_entity_poly.pdbx_seq_one_letter_code
_entity_poly.pdbx_strand_id
1 'polypeptide(L)'
;MNMGVLQYYFSMKVLLWVLVVFVQTHEYMGCLEEERIGLLHLKSFLIISISSTGAYNSDYDLLPSWVDHEKSDCCGWERVTCNSTTSHVIELSLDNLTQYPDYDLHFYFKMVEYNEEHQWLLNVSLLEPFKELRSLDLSFNAIDGCIPDEGFEKLSTLRNLEILNLGYNFFDDISILQSLGSITSLKTLNLTWNNVEGYFPAQELVTLRNLNTLDISSNLYIGTLPNQGFERLAVLRNLETLILDYNSFGYSIIPSLSNLTSLMTLSLSGNSLGVDEGVINVEGGTFERLAVLRNLKTLNLEFNEFDDSIIPSLSGLTSLATLNLARNRIQGVNYGEGWKMLSRLENLEILDLSHNSLNDTSCLQSIAAIKSLKNLNLAHNIELGRSFPTKGWKMLSRLENLEILDLSDNDLNASTGFLQSIAAIKSLKTLNLEYNELTGSFPTKELANLSNLEVLILRHNHFGGRLAIQEFCALKKLEVLDLSYNYFEGILPPCINNMKSLVVLDISANQFNGNASSSYVEASRTSLEYIDFSYNQFVGVFSFTLFANYSKLEVLRFNNQSNKVEIETEGSMGWSPLFQLKIIELSNCNLNRLTGSIPKFLLAQHELDTVSLSHNKLKGSFPNWMVENNTRLRLLNLRNNSFVGQLYLPTLIHTHMTWMDVSANHLDGKLPENIGKIFPNLLYLNLSNNNLEGNLPSSISGMLYLEVLDFSSNNFSGGVPRGLNTGCLSLRILNLAHNGFNGAIFVGTNQEILQMNDNQFTSITLVTNSTVSLSYLDISNNRISDTIPRWIGNSSALKTLVMANNGFYGRIPCELNMTGTLDLSHNLFTGSLPSCLNLPKLEHLYLQGNKFTGSIPKVLFNFSSLLTLDIGDNNFTGSISVEIKQLQRLKVLLLSGNHFTGIIPNQLCLLRMISIMDLSKNAFSGTIPQCLHDIYFGKTTTPSVDYFSGKVDSSSLFIKLSYTYKGFSNTYGNFYQYLKDVDVEVEIEFVTKYRHNSYKGSILGYMSGLDLSCNKLAGGIPPELGQISSLHALNLSYNQLTGTIPESFSKLTPLESLDLSHNSLSGEIPSALIDLTFLEVFNVAHNNLSGKVPDMKAQFGTFEKSSYEGNLFLCGPPLDKSCTKVNQSDPRSTQSSNASDRKWYEVDPLVFHTSFSVSYIIFFFSIISLLYINHYWLQRCYNFMEDHIYSCYYFVFDTSKRLSNCICN
;
A
#
# COMPACT_ATOMS: atom_id res chain seq x y z
N MET A 1 33.87 60.08 -65.00
CA MET A 1 34.58 59.41 -63.90
C MET A 1 34.34 60.21 -62.62
N ASN A 2 33.31 59.85 -61.86
CA ASN A 2 32.99 60.53 -60.59
C ASN A 2 32.38 59.53 -59.60
N MET A 3 33.04 58.38 -59.43
CA MET A 3 32.67 57.34 -58.45
C MET A 3 33.54 57.35 -57.18
N GLY A 4 34.51 58.26 -57.07
CA GLY A 4 35.41 58.33 -55.90
C GLY A 4 34.87 59.14 -54.72
N VAL A 5 33.86 60.02 -54.93
CA VAL A 5 33.41 60.96 -53.89
C VAL A 5 32.15 60.47 -53.15
N LEU A 6 31.33 59.62 -53.76
CA LEU A 6 30.16 59.03 -53.08
C LEU A 6 30.54 57.95 -52.06
N GLN A 7 31.63 57.21 -52.30
CA GLN A 7 32.02 56.09 -51.43
C GLN A 7 32.63 56.58 -50.10
N TYR A 8 33.29 57.75 -50.12
CA TYR A 8 33.84 58.37 -48.90
C TYR A 8 32.75 59.00 -48.02
N TYR A 9 31.72 59.62 -48.61
CA TYR A 9 30.60 60.19 -47.87
C TYR A 9 29.66 59.13 -47.27
N PHE A 10 29.50 57.99 -47.96
CA PHE A 10 28.71 56.87 -47.46
C PHE A 10 29.46 56.10 -46.34
N SER A 11 30.78 55.92 -46.49
CA SER A 11 31.61 55.29 -45.45
C SER A 11 31.71 56.13 -44.17
N MET A 12 31.82 57.45 -44.26
CA MET A 12 31.81 58.33 -43.08
C MET A 12 30.45 58.36 -42.38
N LYS A 13 29.32 58.33 -43.10
CA LYS A 13 27.99 58.24 -42.47
C LYS A 13 27.74 56.88 -41.84
N VAL A 14 28.23 55.79 -42.44
CA VAL A 14 28.18 54.45 -41.83
C VAL A 14 29.13 54.36 -40.63
N LEU A 15 30.31 54.98 -40.66
CA LEU A 15 31.21 55.01 -39.50
C LEU A 15 30.63 55.89 -38.37
N LEU A 16 29.96 57.01 -38.70
CA LEU A 16 29.26 57.84 -37.72
C LEU A 16 28.00 57.16 -37.19
N TRP A 17 27.26 56.41 -38.00
CA TRP A 17 26.13 55.58 -37.55
C TRP A 17 26.59 54.37 -36.76
N VAL A 18 27.71 53.75 -37.11
CA VAL A 18 28.33 52.67 -36.34
C VAL A 18 28.91 53.24 -35.05
N LEU A 19 29.48 54.45 -35.03
CA LEU A 19 29.93 55.11 -33.80
C LEU A 19 28.76 55.62 -32.95
N VAL A 20 27.65 56.09 -33.54
CA VAL A 20 26.43 56.44 -32.80
C VAL A 20 25.74 55.18 -32.30
N VAL A 21 25.73 54.08 -33.06
CA VAL A 21 25.25 52.76 -32.60
C VAL A 21 26.21 52.18 -31.56
N PHE A 22 27.54 52.34 -31.66
CA PHE A 22 28.52 51.91 -30.65
C PHE A 22 28.46 52.77 -29.38
N VAL A 23 28.20 54.08 -29.51
CA VAL A 23 27.95 54.98 -28.37
C VAL A 23 26.54 54.78 -27.79
N GLN A 24 25.57 54.28 -28.57
CA GLN A 24 24.24 53.86 -28.12
C GLN A 24 24.17 52.40 -27.66
N THR A 25 25.25 51.61 -27.77
CA THR A 25 25.26 50.18 -27.38
C THR A 25 26.34 49.83 -26.36
N HIS A 26 27.05 50.79 -25.76
CA HIS A 26 28.04 50.53 -24.70
C HIS A 26 27.96 51.56 -23.54
N GLU A 27 26.76 51.79 -23.02
CA GLU A 27 26.59 51.89 -21.56
C GLU A 27 25.77 50.66 -21.16
N TYR A 28 26.42 49.73 -20.46
CA TYR A 28 25.78 48.53 -19.96
C TYR A 28 24.72 48.96 -18.93
N MET A 29 23.45 48.76 -19.26
CA MET A 29 22.31 48.90 -18.36
C MET A 29 22.36 47.76 -17.33
N GLY A 30 23.27 47.86 -16.37
CA GLY A 30 23.16 47.14 -15.10
C GLY A 30 22.26 47.91 -14.14
N CYS A 31 21.80 47.27 -13.07
CA CYS A 31 21.21 48.00 -11.95
C CYS A 31 22.18 49.06 -11.40
N LEU A 32 21.63 50.10 -10.76
CA LEU A 32 22.45 51.17 -10.18
C LEU A 32 23.43 50.62 -9.15
N GLU A 33 24.65 51.16 -9.14
CA GLU A 33 25.72 50.67 -8.26
C GLU A 33 25.34 50.75 -6.77
N GLU A 34 24.54 51.75 -6.37
CA GLU A 34 23.98 51.86 -5.01
C GLU A 34 23.06 50.67 -4.65
N GLU A 35 22.20 50.25 -5.59
CA GLU A 35 21.29 49.10 -5.42
C GLU A 35 22.04 47.77 -5.46
N ARG A 36 23.04 47.63 -6.36
CA ARG A 36 23.92 46.46 -6.43
C ARG A 36 24.65 46.22 -5.10
N ILE A 37 25.25 47.28 -4.55
CA ILE A 37 25.93 47.22 -3.25
C ILE A 37 24.93 46.90 -2.13
N GLY A 38 23.74 47.51 -2.16
CA GLY A 38 22.65 47.22 -1.23
C GLY A 38 22.26 45.72 -1.21
N LEU A 39 22.12 45.09 -2.38
CA LEU A 39 21.80 43.67 -2.49
C LEU A 39 22.91 42.78 -1.92
N LEU A 40 24.18 43.12 -2.15
CA LEU A 40 25.30 42.36 -1.60
C LEU A 40 25.40 42.47 -0.07
N HIS A 41 25.09 43.64 0.49
CA HIS A 41 24.95 43.80 1.94
C HIS A 41 23.79 42.98 2.50
N LEU A 42 22.64 42.98 1.80
CA LEU A 42 21.49 42.17 2.18
C LEU A 42 21.81 40.67 2.14
N LYS A 43 22.47 40.16 1.09
CA LYS A 43 22.94 38.77 1.02
C LYS A 43 23.87 38.42 2.18
N SER A 44 24.83 39.29 2.49
CA SER A 44 25.78 39.06 3.59
C SER A 44 25.05 38.94 4.93
N PHE A 45 24.06 39.78 5.17
CA PHE A 45 23.22 39.71 6.35
C PHE A 45 22.38 38.42 6.40
N LEU A 46 21.71 38.07 5.30
CA LEU A 46 20.88 36.87 5.20
C LEU A 46 21.69 35.59 5.44
N ILE A 47 22.90 35.48 4.88
CA ILE A 47 23.80 34.34 5.12
C ILE A 47 24.08 34.20 6.62
N ILE A 48 24.42 35.30 7.31
CA ILE A 48 24.75 35.25 8.74
C ILE A 48 23.52 34.84 9.56
N SER A 49 22.38 35.50 9.34
CA SER A 49 21.16 35.30 10.11
C SER A 49 20.56 33.90 9.90
N ILE A 50 20.58 33.38 8.68
CA ILE A 50 20.03 32.05 8.35
C ILE A 50 21.03 30.93 8.69
N SER A 51 22.34 31.15 8.58
CA SER A 51 23.32 30.11 8.96
C SER A 51 23.37 29.89 10.48
N SER A 52 23.02 30.90 11.29
CA SER A 52 23.01 30.78 12.75
C SER A 52 21.86 29.93 13.32
N THR A 53 20.83 29.62 12.53
CA THR A 53 19.61 28.93 12.97
C THR A 53 19.71 27.41 12.93
N GLY A 54 20.85 26.82 12.50
CA GLY A 54 21.03 25.36 12.42
C GLY A 54 20.20 24.66 11.32
N ALA A 55 19.33 25.40 10.63
CA ALA A 55 18.46 24.91 9.55
C ALA A 55 19.21 24.58 8.24
N TYR A 56 20.49 24.96 8.16
CA TYR A 56 21.23 24.99 6.90
C TYR A 56 22.29 23.88 6.82
N ASN A 57 22.23 23.09 5.75
CA ASN A 57 23.29 22.14 5.41
C ASN A 57 24.44 22.92 4.76
N SER A 58 25.65 22.85 5.31
CA SER A 58 26.79 23.72 4.98
C SER A 58 27.34 23.64 3.53
N ASP A 59 26.68 22.88 2.65
CA ASP A 59 27.10 22.60 1.27
C ASP A 59 26.31 23.40 0.20
N TYR A 60 25.38 24.29 0.58
CA TYR A 60 24.59 25.12 -0.34
C TYR A 60 25.03 26.60 -0.34
N ASP A 61 25.21 27.21 -1.51
CA ASP A 61 25.47 28.66 -1.63
C ASP A 61 24.13 29.42 -1.67
N LEU A 62 23.86 30.28 -0.68
CA LEU A 62 22.61 31.05 -0.59
C LEU A 62 22.65 32.22 -1.59
N LEU A 63 21.65 32.31 -2.46
CA LEU A 63 21.58 33.30 -3.57
C LEU A 63 22.84 33.24 -4.46
N PRO A 64 23.14 32.09 -5.09
CA PRO A 64 24.41 31.86 -5.80
C PRO A 64 24.65 32.84 -6.96
N SER A 65 23.60 33.41 -7.55
CA SER A 65 23.73 34.38 -8.64
C SER A 65 24.19 35.77 -8.20
N TRP A 66 24.07 36.09 -6.90
CA TRP A 66 24.43 37.39 -6.33
C TRP A 66 25.93 37.45 -6.05
N VAL A 67 26.69 37.84 -7.07
CA VAL A 67 28.16 37.81 -7.08
C VAL A 67 28.75 39.21 -7.08
N ASP A 68 29.82 39.42 -6.31
CA ASP A 68 30.53 40.70 -6.28
C ASP A 68 31.57 40.79 -7.40
N HIS A 69 31.12 41.24 -8.58
CA HIS A 69 31.98 41.53 -9.71
C HIS A 69 31.71 42.95 -10.23
N GLU A 70 32.74 43.74 -10.52
CA GLU A 70 32.64 45.13 -11.02
C GLU A 70 31.85 45.29 -12.35
N LYS A 71 31.42 44.20 -12.97
CA LYS A 71 30.62 44.16 -14.21
C LYS A 71 29.34 43.31 -14.11
N SER A 72 28.98 42.81 -12.92
CA SER A 72 27.77 41.99 -12.77
C SER A 72 26.53 42.87 -12.84
N ASP A 73 25.59 42.51 -13.71
CA ASP A 73 24.27 43.12 -13.76
C ASP A 73 23.34 42.44 -12.74
N CYS A 74 22.96 43.15 -11.68
CA CYS A 74 22.07 42.58 -10.67
C CYS A 74 20.62 42.43 -11.12
N CYS A 75 20.23 43.03 -12.25
CA CYS A 75 18.92 42.75 -12.87
C CYS A 75 18.84 41.34 -13.48
N GLY A 76 19.99 40.67 -13.66
CA GLY A 76 20.07 39.26 -14.04
C GLY A 76 20.18 38.29 -12.85
N TRP A 77 20.18 38.80 -11.62
CA TRP A 77 20.24 37.94 -10.42
C TRP A 77 18.90 37.28 -10.16
N GLU A 78 18.94 36.07 -9.62
CA GLU A 78 17.73 35.38 -9.18
C GLU A 78 16.99 36.25 -8.15
N ARG A 79 15.66 36.19 -8.17
CA ARG A 79 14.79 36.87 -7.19
C ARG A 79 14.85 38.41 -7.21
N VAL A 80 15.56 39.02 -8.17
CA VAL A 80 15.61 40.47 -8.40
C VAL A 80 14.91 40.78 -9.72
N THR A 81 14.02 41.77 -9.71
CA THR A 81 13.40 42.28 -10.94
C THR A 81 13.58 43.80 -11.02
N CYS A 82 14.06 44.25 -12.19
CA CYS A 82 14.31 45.65 -12.47
C CYS A 82 13.33 46.26 -13.47
N ASN A 83 13.20 47.58 -13.44
CA ASN A 83 12.51 48.33 -14.47
C ASN A 83 13.28 48.27 -15.80
N SER A 84 12.62 47.82 -16.86
CA SER A 84 13.24 47.63 -18.19
C SER A 84 13.75 48.91 -18.86
N THR A 85 13.34 50.09 -18.38
CA THR A 85 13.73 51.40 -18.95
C THR A 85 14.73 52.15 -18.08
N THR A 86 14.64 52.02 -16.75
CA THR A 86 15.47 52.79 -15.80
C THR A 86 16.50 51.93 -15.06
N SER A 87 16.44 50.61 -15.22
CA SER A 87 17.30 49.61 -14.55
C SER A 87 17.26 49.62 -13.02
N HIS A 88 16.36 50.38 -12.40
CA HIS A 88 16.13 50.33 -10.96
C HIS A 88 15.51 49.01 -10.53
N VAL A 89 15.91 48.50 -9.38
CA VAL A 89 15.23 47.36 -8.71
C VAL A 89 13.82 47.79 -8.30
N ILE A 90 12.82 47.06 -8.80
CA ILE A 90 11.39 47.32 -8.53
C ILE A 90 10.72 46.18 -7.77
N GLU A 91 11.33 45.00 -7.73
CA GLU A 91 10.75 43.78 -7.14
C GLU A 91 11.86 42.93 -6.52
N LEU A 92 11.65 42.50 -5.27
CA LEU A 92 12.51 41.56 -4.55
C LEU A 92 11.67 40.39 -4.00
N SER A 93 11.96 39.17 -4.47
CA SER A 93 11.24 37.93 -4.09
C SER A 93 12.12 37.07 -3.20
N LEU A 94 12.25 37.44 -1.94
CA LEU A 94 13.14 36.79 -0.97
C LEU A 94 12.40 35.74 -0.13
N ASP A 95 11.42 35.04 -0.70
CA ASP A 95 10.65 33.97 -0.08
C ASP A 95 11.42 32.64 0.05
N ASN A 96 11.10 31.85 1.09
CA ASN A 96 11.61 30.49 1.33
C ASN A 96 13.14 30.33 1.12
N LEU A 97 13.93 31.24 1.71
CA LEU A 97 15.40 31.22 1.56
C LEU A 97 16.05 30.00 2.25
N THR A 98 15.35 29.35 3.18
CA THR A 98 15.78 28.12 3.85
C THR A 98 15.53 26.84 3.04
N GLN A 99 14.88 26.94 1.87
CA GLN A 99 14.60 25.82 0.94
C GLN A 99 13.92 24.61 1.60
N TYR A 100 12.83 24.84 2.33
CA TYR A 100 11.98 23.72 2.72
C TYR A 100 11.39 23.08 1.45
N PRO A 101 11.50 21.75 1.27
CA PRO A 101 10.99 21.10 0.08
C PRO A 101 9.49 21.35 -0.04
N ASP A 102 9.09 21.81 -1.22
CA ASP A 102 7.73 22.21 -1.53
C ASP A 102 6.75 21.05 -1.23
N TYR A 103 5.68 21.38 -0.49
CA TYR A 103 4.49 20.56 -0.15
C TYR A 103 4.53 19.55 1.01
N ASP A 104 5.42 19.66 2.00
CA ASP A 104 5.18 19.04 3.30
C ASP A 104 5.18 20.07 4.45
N LEU A 105 4.10 20.85 4.52
CA LEU A 105 3.80 21.78 5.63
C LEU A 105 3.93 21.06 6.98
N HIS A 106 3.62 19.76 7.06
CA HIS A 106 3.77 18.98 8.29
C HIS A 106 5.24 18.89 8.74
N PHE A 107 6.20 18.81 7.81
CA PHE A 107 7.63 18.78 8.13
C PHE A 107 8.15 20.15 8.58
N TYR A 108 7.71 21.24 7.93
CA TYR A 108 8.01 22.61 8.35
C TYR A 108 7.53 22.86 9.80
N PHE A 109 6.29 22.49 10.11
CA PHE A 109 5.73 22.67 11.46
C PHE A 109 6.40 21.75 12.49
N LYS A 110 6.63 20.47 12.18
CA LYS A 110 7.24 19.55 13.15
C LYS A 110 8.69 19.90 13.49
N MET A 111 9.40 20.60 12.61
CA MET A 111 10.77 21.06 12.83
C MET A 111 10.82 22.40 13.60
N VAL A 112 9.89 23.32 13.34
CA VAL A 112 9.91 24.68 13.91
C VAL A 112 9.06 24.83 15.19
N GLU A 113 7.99 24.04 15.36
CA GLU A 113 7.10 24.04 16.53
C GLU A 113 7.80 23.54 17.82
N TYR A 114 8.98 22.90 17.70
CA TYR A 114 9.73 22.34 18.84
C TYR A 114 11.07 23.03 19.14
N ASN A 115 11.52 24.00 18.33
CA ASN A 115 12.82 24.66 18.53
C ASN A 115 12.77 26.17 18.22
N GLU A 116 12.72 27.00 19.27
CA GLU A 116 12.97 28.47 19.21
C GLU A 116 14.35 28.81 18.58
N GLU A 117 15.28 27.84 18.52
CA GLU A 117 16.64 28.04 17.99
C GLU A 117 16.71 28.33 16.48
N HIS A 118 15.59 28.28 15.74
CA HIS A 118 15.59 28.40 14.27
C HIS A 118 15.07 29.75 13.72
N GLN A 119 14.71 30.69 14.59
CA GLN A 119 14.14 32.00 14.24
C GLN A 119 15.19 33.11 14.13
N TRP A 120 14.93 34.18 13.36
CA TRP A 120 15.85 35.32 13.24
C TRP A 120 15.16 36.69 13.08
N LEU A 121 15.89 37.76 13.41
CA LEU A 121 15.42 39.15 13.35
C LEU A 121 15.84 39.85 12.05
N LEU A 122 14.92 40.56 11.41
CA LEU A 122 15.14 41.30 10.18
C LEU A 122 15.74 42.69 10.44
N ASN A 123 16.76 43.06 9.65
CA ASN A 123 17.23 44.45 9.57
C ASN A 123 16.61 45.12 8.34
N VAL A 124 15.59 45.95 8.56
CA VAL A 124 14.81 46.55 7.48
C VAL A 124 15.58 47.70 6.81
N SER A 125 16.49 48.37 7.52
CA SER A 125 17.28 49.49 6.99
C SER A 125 18.21 49.10 5.84
N LEU A 126 18.50 47.80 5.67
CA LEU A 126 19.23 47.30 4.49
C LEU A 126 18.45 47.46 3.18
N LEU A 127 17.15 47.78 3.24
CA LEU A 127 16.29 48.00 2.09
C LEU A 127 16.21 49.48 1.64
N GLU A 128 16.76 50.42 2.41
CA GLU A 128 16.77 51.86 2.06
C GLU A 128 17.36 52.21 0.68
N PRO A 129 18.37 51.49 0.13
CA PRO A 129 18.89 51.77 -1.20
C PRO A 129 17.85 51.63 -2.33
N PHE A 130 16.81 50.80 -2.15
CA PHE A 130 15.86 50.43 -3.20
C PHE A 130 14.68 51.40 -3.30
N LYS A 131 14.95 52.68 -3.58
CA LYS A 131 13.94 53.77 -3.53
C LYS A 131 12.77 53.59 -4.50
N GLU A 132 12.98 52.86 -5.59
CA GLU A 132 11.97 52.57 -6.62
C GLU A 132 11.25 51.22 -6.40
N LEU A 133 11.55 50.51 -5.29
CA LEU A 133 10.94 49.23 -4.96
C LEU A 133 9.42 49.33 -4.85
N ARG A 134 8.72 48.44 -5.55
CA ARG A 134 7.26 48.36 -5.61
C ARG A 134 6.71 47.12 -4.93
N SER A 135 7.48 46.03 -4.90
CA SER A 135 7.06 44.80 -4.26
C SER A 135 8.22 44.17 -3.49
N LEU A 136 7.91 43.71 -2.28
CA LEU A 136 8.82 43.01 -1.40
C LEU A 136 8.13 41.75 -0.86
N ASP A 137 8.69 40.58 -1.16
CA ASP A 137 8.27 39.31 -0.59
C ASP A 137 9.35 38.78 0.36
N LEU A 138 8.96 38.55 1.62
CA LEU A 138 9.79 37.99 2.68
C LEU A 138 9.11 36.77 3.34
N SER A 139 8.19 36.12 2.64
CA SER A 139 7.42 35.00 3.18
C SER A 139 8.23 33.72 3.39
N PHE A 140 7.78 32.81 4.25
CA PHE A 140 8.42 31.51 4.51
C PHE A 140 9.89 31.58 4.96
N ASN A 141 10.25 32.58 5.76
CA ASN A 141 11.64 32.77 6.18
C ASN A 141 11.89 32.55 7.66
N ALA A 142 10.88 32.18 8.45
CA ALA A 142 10.97 32.09 9.89
C ALA A 142 11.44 33.38 10.59
N ILE A 143 11.01 34.54 10.09
CA ILE A 143 11.32 35.86 10.68
C ILE A 143 10.44 36.06 11.92
N ASP A 144 11.04 36.34 13.06
CA ASP A 144 10.34 36.52 14.34
C ASP A 144 10.04 37.99 14.66
N GLY A 145 10.87 38.90 14.15
CA GLY A 145 10.72 40.32 14.40
C GLY A 145 11.74 41.17 13.67
N CYS A 146 11.90 42.42 14.08
CA CYS A 146 12.92 43.33 13.55
C CYS A 146 13.98 43.65 14.61
N ILE A 147 15.18 44.02 14.14
CA ILE A 147 16.22 44.60 15.01
C ILE A 147 15.70 45.95 15.58
N PRO A 148 15.86 46.22 16.89
CA PRO A 148 15.43 47.50 17.49
C PRO A 148 15.99 48.72 16.73
N ASP A 149 15.15 49.75 16.56
CA ASP A 149 15.43 51.00 15.82
C ASP A 149 15.73 50.87 14.30
N GLU A 150 15.65 49.65 13.76
CA GLU A 150 15.88 49.31 12.33
C GLU A 150 14.68 48.51 11.76
N GLY A 151 13.47 48.83 12.20
CA GLY A 151 12.23 48.11 11.91
C GLY A 151 11.45 48.65 10.71
N PHE A 152 10.19 48.24 10.59
CA PHE A 152 9.33 48.55 9.44
C PHE A 152 9.03 50.05 9.27
N GLU A 153 9.22 50.87 10.29
CA GLU A 153 9.15 52.33 10.18
C GLU A 153 10.14 52.91 9.14
N LYS A 154 11.24 52.19 8.86
CA LYS A 154 12.24 52.55 7.85
C LYS A 154 11.72 52.37 6.42
N LEU A 155 10.77 51.45 6.20
CA LEU A 155 10.12 51.29 4.90
C LEU A 155 9.26 52.50 4.51
N SER A 156 8.92 53.39 5.44
CA SER A 156 8.26 54.67 5.10
C SER A 156 9.07 55.54 4.13
N THR A 157 10.38 55.30 4.03
CA THR A 157 11.25 55.95 3.04
C THR A 157 11.00 55.45 1.61
N LEU A 158 10.48 54.23 1.45
CA LEU A 158 10.17 53.58 0.17
C LEU A 158 8.79 53.99 -0.34
N ARG A 159 8.69 55.20 -0.87
CA ARG A 159 7.42 55.83 -1.26
C ARG A 159 6.67 55.13 -2.40
N ASN A 160 7.33 54.22 -3.12
CA ASN A 160 6.77 53.49 -4.24
C ASN A 160 6.36 52.05 -3.89
N LEU A 161 6.54 51.61 -2.62
CA LEU A 161 6.23 50.26 -2.20
C LEU A 161 4.71 50.03 -2.18
N GLU A 162 4.21 49.19 -3.07
CA GLU A 162 2.79 48.88 -3.25
C GLU A 162 2.40 47.51 -2.69
N ILE A 163 3.31 46.54 -2.72
CA ILE A 163 3.07 45.15 -2.28
C ILE A 163 4.07 44.79 -1.20
N LEU A 164 3.58 44.31 -0.07
CA LEU A 164 4.39 43.76 1.01
C LEU A 164 3.82 42.40 1.45
N ASN A 165 4.60 41.33 1.26
CA ASN A 165 4.26 39.99 1.70
C ASN A 165 5.19 39.55 2.84
N LEU A 166 4.62 39.36 4.02
CA LEU A 166 5.29 38.90 5.23
C LEU A 166 4.68 37.58 5.75
N GLY A 167 3.93 36.87 4.92
CA GLY A 167 3.21 35.66 5.34
C GLY A 167 4.14 34.50 5.73
N TYR A 168 3.63 33.52 6.49
CA TYR A 168 4.38 32.33 6.92
C TYR A 168 5.69 32.67 7.65
N ASN A 169 5.59 33.59 8.62
CA ASN A 169 6.67 33.99 9.52
C ASN A 169 6.16 33.84 10.99
N PHE A 170 6.89 34.38 11.96
CA PHE A 170 6.61 34.22 13.39
C PHE A 170 6.26 35.52 14.10
N PHE A 171 5.91 36.58 13.38
CA PHE A 171 5.54 37.86 14.00
C PHE A 171 4.39 37.67 14.99
N ASP A 172 4.57 38.04 16.25
CA ASP A 172 3.61 37.85 17.35
C ASP A 172 3.04 39.16 17.92
N ASP A 173 3.77 40.27 17.77
CA ASP A 173 3.40 41.59 18.31
C ASP A 173 2.64 42.46 17.29
N ILE A 174 1.50 43.02 17.74
CA ILE A 174 0.68 43.99 17.00
C ILE A 174 1.43 45.30 16.66
N SER A 175 2.57 45.58 17.31
CA SER A 175 3.45 46.71 16.99
C SER A 175 3.95 46.71 15.55
N ILE A 176 3.99 45.55 14.88
CA ILE A 176 4.29 45.45 13.45
C ILE A 176 3.33 46.30 12.62
N LEU A 177 2.04 46.27 12.94
CA LEU A 177 1.01 47.02 12.20
C LEU A 177 1.07 48.52 12.45
N GLN A 178 1.49 48.95 13.64
CA GLN A 178 1.75 50.37 13.90
C GLN A 178 2.88 50.90 13.01
N SER A 179 3.93 50.11 12.85
CA SER A 179 5.09 50.46 12.04
C SER A 179 4.76 50.42 10.54
N LEU A 180 4.01 49.41 10.09
CA LEU A 180 3.51 49.29 8.72
C LEU A 180 2.52 50.40 8.35
N GLY A 181 1.76 50.92 9.30
CA GLY A 181 0.85 52.05 9.10
C GLY A 181 1.52 53.32 8.56
N SER A 182 2.86 53.42 8.63
CA SER A 182 3.63 54.51 8.03
C SER A 182 3.80 54.40 6.50
N ILE A 183 3.60 53.21 5.93
CA ILE A 183 3.82 52.89 4.51
C ILE A 183 2.55 53.14 3.70
N THR A 184 2.16 54.42 3.60
CA THR A 184 0.87 54.81 2.99
C THR A 184 0.73 54.52 1.49
N SER A 185 1.80 54.10 0.81
CA SER A 185 1.80 53.68 -0.59
C SER A 185 1.25 52.27 -0.82
N LEU A 186 1.13 51.45 0.23
CA LEU A 186 0.70 50.06 0.12
C LEU A 186 -0.70 49.93 -0.48
N LYS A 187 -0.80 49.00 -1.44
CA LYS A 187 -2.03 48.50 -2.06
C LYS A 187 -2.31 47.05 -1.64
N THR A 188 -1.29 46.26 -1.36
CA THR A 188 -1.42 44.88 -0.90
C THR A 188 -0.56 44.65 0.33
N LEU A 189 -1.17 44.14 1.39
CA LEU A 189 -0.49 43.70 2.60
C LEU A 189 -0.91 42.26 2.93
N ASN A 190 0.06 41.35 2.99
CA ASN A 190 -0.15 39.96 3.38
C ASN A 190 0.64 39.65 4.67
N LEU A 191 -0.09 39.29 5.73
CA LEU A 191 0.40 38.88 7.04
C LEU A 191 -0.07 37.46 7.40
N THR A 192 -0.50 36.65 6.42
CA THR A 192 -1.05 35.31 6.68
C THR A 192 -0.08 34.43 7.47
N TRP A 193 -0.57 33.51 8.29
CA TRP A 193 0.27 32.52 8.99
C TRP A 193 1.41 33.18 9.78
N ASN A 194 1.03 34.02 10.73
CA ASN A 194 1.90 34.59 11.76
C ASN A 194 1.25 34.32 13.13
N ASN A 195 1.89 34.78 14.20
CA ASN A 195 1.40 34.58 15.57
C ASN A 195 0.75 35.83 16.16
N VAL A 196 0.31 36.79 15.33
CA VAL A 196 -0.16 38.09 15.81
C VAL A 196 -1.45 37.91 16.60
N GLU A 197 -1.42 38.27 17.88
CA GLU A 197 -2.56 38.18 18.80
C GLU A 197 -3.23 39.54 19.07
N GLY A 198 -4.50 39.51 19.50
CA GLY A 198 -5.22 40.68 19.97
C GLY A 198 -6.41 41.09 19.10
N TYR A 199 -6.90 42.32 19.25
CA TYR A 199 -8.10 42.78 18.53
C TYR A 199 -7.80 43.15 17.08
N PHE A 200 -8.83 43.08 16.21
CA PHE A 200 -8.71 43.57 14.82
C PHE A 200 -8.12 45.00 14.79
N PRO A 201 -7.03 45.25 14.04
CA PRO A 201 -6.20 46.46 14.14
C PRO A 201 -6.79 47.65 13.37
N ALA A 202 -8.02 48.02 13.71
CA ALA A 202 -8.75 49.04 12.97
C ALA A 202 -8.08 50.42 13.02
N GLN A 203 -7.39 50.76 14.13
CA GLN A 203 -6.78 52.08 14.34
C GLN A 203 -5.50 52.25 13.51
N GLU A 204 -4.74 51.19 13.33
CA GLU A 204 -3.50 51.16 12.59
C GLU A 204 -3.78 51.15 11.09
N LEU A 205 -4.78 50.37 10.65
CA LEU A 205 -5.10 50.23 9.23
C LEU A 205 -5.66 51.51 8.58
N VAL A 206 -6.29 52.44 9.32
CA VAL A 206 -6.89 53.65 8.70
C VAL A 206 -5.87 54.59 8.03
N THR A 207 -4.58 54.42 8.32
CA THR A 207 -3.52 55.19 7.67
C THR A 207 -3.22 54.67 6.25
N LEU A 208 -3.49 53.38 5.99
CA LEU A 208 -3.25 52.69 4.72
C LEU A 208 -4.39 52.92 3.72
N ARG A 209 -4.67 54.17 3.38
CA ARG A 209 -5.84 54.57 2.58
C ARG A 209 -5.86 54.02 1.15
N ASN A 210 -4.69 53.63 0.64
CA ASN A 210 -4.52 53.09 -0.71
C ASN A 210 -4.65 51.56 -0.77
N LEU A 211 -4.92 50.91 0.36
CA LEU A 211 -4.98 49.46 0.44
C LEU A 211 -6.16 48.91 -0.37
N ASN A 212 -5.86 47.99 -1.28
CA ASN A 212 -6.79 47.23 -2.10
C ASN A 212 -7.02 45.82 -1.57
N THR A 213 -5.95 45.18 -1.05
CA THR A 213 -5.98 43.81 -0.53
C THR A 213 -5.32 43.76 0.85
N LEU A 214 -6.03 43.16 1.79
CA LEU A 214 -5.53 42.85 3.12
C LEU A 214 -5.76 41.36 3.43
N ASP A 215 -4.69 40.64 3.69
CA ASP A 215 -4.73 39.26 4.19
C ASP A 215 -4.07 39.20 5.56
N ILE A 216 -4.86 38.87 6.59
CA ILE A 216 -4.39 38.64 7.96
C ILE A 216 -4.83 37.27 8.47
N SER A 217 -5.06 36.33 7.55
CA SER A 217 -5.52 34.99 7.88
C SER A 217 -4.52 34.19 8.71
N SER A 218 -4.98 33.14 9.38
CA SER A 218 -4.14 32.22 10.15
C SER A 218 -3.25 32.95 11.18
N ASN A 219 -3.90 33.76 12.01
CA ASN A 219 -3.30 34.50 13.12
C ASN A 219 -4.17 34.28 14.38
N LEU A 220 -3.94 35.03 15.45
CA LEU A 220 -4.66 34.90 16.72
C LEU A 220 -5.55 36.12 17.00
N TYR A 221 -6.09 36.75 15.95
CA TYR A 221 -6.96 37.91 16.11
C TYR A 221 -8.33 37.52 16.71
N ILE A 222 -8.80 38.31 17.67
CA ILE A 222 -10.10 38.18 18.33
C ILE A 222 -10.98 39.39 18.06
N GLY A 223 -12.27 39.15 17.80
CA GLY A 223 -13.35 40.15 17.80
C GLY A 223 -12.93 41.60 17.45
N THR A 224 -13.43 42.56 18.22
CA THR A 224 -13.02 43.96 18.08
C THR A 224 -13.11 44.77 19.39
N LEU A 225 -12.42 45.92 19.48
CA LEU A 225 -12.41 46.79 20.67
C LEU A 225 -13.78 47.48 20.90
N PRO A 226 -14.44 47.34 22.07
CA PRO A 226 -15.82 47.78 22.29
C PRO A 226 -16.13 49.29 22.19
N ASN A 227 -15.14 50.18 22.03
CA ASN A 227 -15.35 51.64 22.06
C ASN A 227 -14.43 52.45 21.11
N GLN A 228 -13.70 51.80 20.19
CA GLN A 228 -12.86 52.47 19.20
C GLN A 228 -13.36 52.11 17.79
N GLY A 229 -14.26 52.95 17.29
CA GLY A 229 -15.25 52.56 16.28
C GLY A 229 -14.75 52.18 14.89
N PHE A 230 -15.42 51.17 14.33
CA PHE A 230 -15.33 50.68 12.95
C PHE A 230 -15.85 51.65 11.90
N GLU A 231 -16.54 52.74 12.30
CA GLU A 231 -16.84 53.85 11.39
C GLU A 231 -15.57 54.43 10.77
N ARG A 232 -14.43 54.32 11.46
CA ARG A 232 -13.14 54.83 10.97
C ARG A 232 -12.60 54.01 9.80
N LEU A 233 -12.96 52.73 9.68
CA LEU A 233 -12.57 51.88 8.56
C LEU A 233 -13.24 52.30 7.25
N ALA A 234 -14.33 53.09 7.29
CA ALA A 234 -14.96 53.65 6.09
C ALA A 234 -14.01 54.57 5.27
N VAL A 235 -12.84 54.93 5.82
CA VAL A 235 -11.77 55.65 5.12
C VAL A 235 -11.07 54.76 4.08
N LEU A 236 -11.09 53.43 4.24
CA LEU A 236 -10.47 52.45 3.34
C LEU A 236 -11.33 52.20 2.09
N ARG A 237 -11.54 53.26 1.29
CA ARG A 237 -12.45 53.25 0.14
C ARG A 237 -11.95 52.47 -1.07
N ASN A 238 -10.70 52.03 -1.05
CA ASN A 238 -10.09 51.24 -2.11
C ASN A 238 -10.01 49.75 -1.76
N LEU A 239 -10.37 49.36 -0.52
CA LEU A 239 -10.22 47.98 -0.07
C LEU A 239 -11.27 47.11 -0.76
N GLU A 240 -10.82 46.25 -1.66
CA GLU A 240 -11.63 45.36 -2.48
C GLU A 240 -11.60 43.93 -1.95
N THR A 241 -10.47 43.49 -1.39
CA THR A 241 -10.29 42.12 -0.88
C THR A 241 -9.86 42.14 0.58
N LEU A 242 -10.61 41.42 1.42
CA LEU A 242 -10.31 41.24 2.84
C LEU A 242 -10.40 39.76 3.21
N ILE A 243 -9.27 39.18 3.64
CA ILE A 243 -9.13 37.78 4.03
C ILE A 243 -8.82 37.71 5.53
N LEU A 244 -9.75 37.12 6.28
CA LEU A 244 -9.72 37.02 7.74
C LEU A 244 -9.72 35.57 8.23
N ASP A 245 -9.38 34.64 7.34
CA ASP A 245 -9.56 33.21 7.58
C ASP A 245 -8.74 32.70 8.77
N TYR A 246 -9.15 31.59 9.41
CA TYR A 246 -8.42 30.91 10.48
C TYR A 246 -7.94 31.85 11.60
N ASN A 247 -8.85 32.69 12.10
CA ASN A 247 -8.65 33.54 13.27
C ASN A 247 -9.70 33.16 14.34
N SER A 248 -9.89 34.00 15.35
CA SER A 248 -10.90 33.82 16.41
C SER A 248 -11.98 34.91 16.37
N PHE A 249 -12.41 35.32 15.16
CA PHE A 249 -13.46 36.34 15.01
C PHE A 249 -14.86 35.79 15.31
N GLY A 250 -15.55 36.38 16.30
CA GLY A 250 -16.98 36.14 16.54
C GLY A 250 -17.93 37.08 15.76
N TYR A 251 -19.26 36.92 15.92
CA TYR A 251 -20.29 37.73 15.24
C TYR A 251 -20.16 39.26 15.42
N SER A 252 -19.46 39.71 16.47
CA SER A 252 -19.16 41.13 16.72
C SER A 252 -18.40 41.83 15.58
N ILE A 253 -17.73 41.10 14.70
CA ILE A 253 -17.01 41.65 13.54
C ILE A 253 -17.95 42.12 12.42
N ILE A 254 -19.17 41.55 12.32
CA ILE A 254 -20.06 41.75 11.16
C ILE A 254 -20.52 43.22 10.98
N PRO A 255 -20.96 43.95 12.04
CA PRO A 255 -21.27 45.37 11.90
C PRO A 255 -20.08 46.18 11.39
N SER A 256 -18.87 45.82 11.78
CA SER A 256 -17.63 46.50 11.39
C SER A 256 -17.38 46.41 9.90
N LEU A 257 -17.56 45.22 9.33
CA LEU A 257 -17.37 44.94 7.92
C LEU A 257 -18.38 45.68 7.03
N SER A 258 -19.57 45.98 7.54
CA SER A 258 -20.61 46.71 6.79
C SER A 258 -20.20 48.13 6.39
N ASN A 259 -19.18 48.72 7.03
CA ASN A 259 -18.65 50.05 6.68
C ASN A 259 -17.68 50.05 5.49
N LEU A 260 -17.20 48.88 5.06
CA LEU A 260 -16.21 48.73 3.99
C LEU A 260 -16.91 48.57 2.63
N THR A 261 -17.61 49.61 2.19
CA THR A 261 -18.52 49.56 1.01
C THR A 261 -17.85 49.27 -0.33
N SER A 262 -16.52 49.34 -0.41
CA SER A 262 -15.72 48.99 -1.60
C SER A 262 -15.45 47.49 -1.75
N LEU A 263 -15.70 46.69 -0.71
CA LEU A 263 -15.38 45.25 -0.73
C LEU A 263 -16.07 44.53 -1.89
N MET A 264 -15.27 43.77 -2.61
CA MET A 264 -15.68 42.81 -3.63
C MET A 264 -15.52 41.37 -3.15
N THR A 265 -14.52 41.09 -2.31
CA THR A 265 -14.23 39.76 -1.75
C THR A 265 -14.07 39.87 -0.23
N LEU A 266 -14.83 39.04 0.50
CA LEU A 266 -14.72 38.88 1.94
C LEU A 266 -14.58 37.38 2.27
N SER A 267 -13.53 37.03 3.00
CA SER A 267 -13.30 35.67 3.49
C SER A 267 -13.23 35.66 5.02
N LEU A 268 -14.04 34.81 5.64
CA LEU A 268 -14.16 34.60 7.09
C LEU A 268 -14.08 33.10 7.43
N SER A 269 -13.39 32.32 6.61
CA SER A 269 -13.27 30.87 6.78
C SER A 269 -12.61 30.53 8.12
N GLY A 270 -12.99 29.44 8.80
CA GLY A 270 -12.24 28.98 9.97
C GLY A 270 -12.26 29.86 11.22
N ASN A 271 -13.33 30.64 11.46
CA ASN A 271 -13.44 31.55 12.61
C ASN A 271 -14.41 31.07 13.71
N SER A 272 -14.87 29.82 13.67
CA SER A 272 -15.86 29.25 14.60
C SER A 272 -17.18 30.04 14.70
N LEU A 273 -17.55 30.79 13.66
CA LEU A 273 -18.81 31.52 13.59
C LEU A 273 -20.00 30.53 13.50
N GLY A 274 -21.04 30.68 14.31
CA GLY A 274 -22.22 29.80 14.28
C GLY A 274 -22.57 29.11 15.60
N VAL A 275 -21.69 29.15 16.61
CA VAL A 275 -22.02 28.72 17.98
C VAL A 275 -22.98 29.73 18.61
N ASP A 276 -24.06 29.23 19.21
CA ASP A 276 -24.89 29.98 20.16
C ASP A 276 -24.05 30.40 21.39
N GLU A 277 -23.30 31.50 21.28
CA GLU A 277 -22.81 32.23 22.46
C GLU A 277 -23.99 32.93 23.13
N GLY A 278 -24.95 32.20 23.70
CA GLY A 278 -25.89 32.66 24.73
C GLY A 278 -26.65 33.99 24.52
N VAL A 279 -26.66 34.56 23.31
CA VAL A 279 -27.23 35.88 23.01
C VAL A 279 -27.83 35.86 21.59
N ILE A 280 -28.80 34.97 21.37
CA ILE A 280 -29.89 35.26 20.43
C ILE A 280 -30.73 36.37 21.07
N ASN A 281 -30.24 37.63 21.01
CA ASN A 281 -31.00 38.87 21.16
C ASN A 281 -30.02 40.05 21.37
N VAL A 282 -29.31 40.44 20.31
CA VAL A 282 -29.03 41.86 20.12
C VAL A 282 -29.78 42.26 18.87
N GLU A 283 -30.80 43.11 19.05
CA GLU A 283 -31.59 43.69 17.96
C GLU A 283 -30.64 44.21 16.85
N GLY A 284 -30.62 43.50 15.72
CA GLY A 284 -29.94 43.88 14.49
C GLY A 284 -28.49 43.40 14.29
N GLY A 285 -28.03 42.29 14.87
CA GLY A 285 -26.63 41.81 14.78
C GLY A 285 -26.29 40.73 13.73
N THR A 286 -27.06 40.58 12.64
CA THR A 286 -26.92 39.47 11.67
C THR A 286 -26.17 39.85 10.39
N PHE A 287 -25.80 38.85 9.58
CA PHE A 287 -25.21 39.01 8.23
C PHE A 287 -26.05 39.90 7.29
N GLU A 288 -27.32 40.16 7.61
CA GLU A 288 -28.17 41.12 6.91
C GLU A 288 -27.54 42.52 6.82
N ARG A 289 -26.72 42.93 7.80
CA ARG A 289 -26.01 44.22 7.75
C ARG A 289 -25.06 44.33 6.58
N LEU A 290 -24.51 43.21 6.10
CA LEU A 290 -23.63 43.21 4.95
C LEU A 290 -24.38 43.50 3.64
N ALA A 291 -25.72 43.52 3.63
CA ALA A 291 -26.52 43.90 2.45
C ALA A 291 -26.25 45.33 1.94
N VAL A 292 -25.60 46.18 2.75
CA VAL A 292 -25.12 47.49 2.32
C VAL A 292 -23.94 47.40 1.34
N LEU A 293 -23.20 46.29 1.35
CA LEU A 293 -22.01 46.04 0.52
C LEU A 293 -22.39 45.67 -0.92
N ARG A 294 -22.88 46.64 -1.69
CA ARG A 294 -23.41 46.41 -3.06
C ARG A 294 -22.38 45.94 -4.08
N ASN A 295 -21.09 46.05 -3.77
CA ASN A 295 -20.01 45.60 -4.64
C ASN A 295 -19.53 44.19 -4.29
N LEU A 296 -20.02 43.60 -3.19
CA LEU A 296 -19.56 42.32 -2.70
C LEU A 296 -20.00 41.21 -3.66
N LYS A 297 -19.03 40.56 -4.30
CA LYS A 297 -19.21 39.47 -5.27
C LYS A 297 -18.87 38.11 -4.67
N THR A 298 -17.87 38.04 -3.81
CA THR A 298 -17.39 36.79 -3.22
C THR A 298 -17.50 36.84 -1.71
N LEU A 299 -18.20 35.86 -1.14
CA LEU A 299 -18.28 35.65 0.29
C LEU A 299 -17.89 34.20 0.61
N ASN A 300 -16.79 34.03 1.36
CA ASN A 300 -16.32 32.74 1.82
C ASN A 300 -16.53 32.58 3.33
N LEU A 301 -17.32 31.58 3.70
CA LEU A 301 -17.72 31.23 5.07
C LEU A 301 -17.39 29.76 5.40
N GLU A 302 -16.46 29.16 4.67
CA GLU A 302 -16.05 27.77 4.87
C GLU A 302 -15.56 27.48 6.30
N PHE A 303 -15.63 26.23 6.75
CA PHE A 303 -15.00 25.76 8.00
C PHE A 303 -15.45 26.57 9.23
N ASN A 304 -16.75 26.85 9.31
CA ASN A 304 -17.37 27.51 10.45
C ASN A 304 -18.40 26.56 11.08
N GLU A 305 -19.27 27.07 11.96
CA GLU A 305 -20.28 26.30 12.67
C GLU A 305 -21.72 26.67 12.26
N PHE A 306 -21.91 27.26 11.08
CA PHE A 306 -23.23 27.72 10.62
C PHE A 306 -24.20 26.55 10.38
N ASP A 307 -25.45 26.72 10.79
CA ASP A 307 -26.57 25.83 10.45
C ASP A 307 -27.53 26.50 9.45
N ASP A 308 -28.70 25.87 9.19
CA ASP A 308 -29.71 26.40 8.24
C ASP A 308 -30.21 27.83 8.57
N SER A 309 -30.03 28.32 9.80
CA SER A 309 -30.51 29.64 10.24
C SER A 309 -29.75 30.81 9.60
N ILE A 310 -28.57 30.57 9.02
CA ILE A 310 -27.77 31.60 8.33
C ILE A 310 -28.39 32.01 7.00
N ILE A 311 -29.12 31.10 6.34
CA ILE A 311 -29.57 31.24 4.94
C ILE A 311 -30.46 32.48 4.72
N PRO A 312 -31.48 32.77 5.57
CA PRO A 312 -32.26 34.01 5.46
C PRO A 312 -31.38 35.27 5.53
N SER A 313 -30.38 35.28 6.42
CA SER A 313 -29.52 36.45 6.65
C SER A 313 -28.64 36.79 5.45
N LEU A 314 -28.29 35.78 4.63
CA LEU A 314 -27.48 35.95 3.42
C LEU A 314 -28.31 36.40 2.21
N SER A 315 -29.63 36.22 2.24
CA SER A 315 -30.54 36.49 1.11
C SER A 315 -30.61 37.97 0.68
N GLY A 316 -30.16 38.89 1.53
CA GLY A 316 -30.06 40.33 1.22
C GLY A 316 -28.83 40.71 0.38
N LEU A 317 -27.86 39.81 0.22
CA LEU A 317 -26.58 40.06 -0.45
C LEU A 317 -26.66 39.86 -1.98
N THR A 318 -27.58 40.56 -2.62
CA THR A 318 -27.98 40.29 -4.02
C THR A 318 -26.88 40.54 -5.08
N SER A 319 -25.77 41.18 -4.71
CA SER A 319 -24.59 41.37 -5.57
C SER A 319 -23.67 40.16 -5.65
N LEU A 320 -23.87 39.14 -4.79
CA LEU A 320 -23.01 37.97 -4.74
C LEU A 320 -23.04 37.17 -6.05
N ALA A 321 -21.85 36.83 -6.53
CA ALA A 321 -21.58 35.88 -7.61
C ALA A 321 -21.01 34.55 -7.06
N THR A 322 -20.36 34.56 -5.91
CA THR A 322 -19.77 33.36 -5.27
C THR A 322 -20.09 33.34 -3.78
N LEU A 323 -20.64 32.22 -3.32
CA LEU A 323 -20.92 31.94 -1.92
C LEU A 323 -20.36 30.56 -1.55
N ASN A 324 -19.35 30.53 -0.68
CA ASN A 324 -18.81 29.29 -0.13
C ASN A 324 -19.29 29.09 1.31
N LEU A 325 -20.03 28.02 1.55
CA LEU A 325 -20.57 27.58 2.83
C LEU A 325 -20.09 26.16 3.19
N ALA A 326 -19.01 25.69 2.56
CA ALA A 326 -18.48 24.35 2.79
C ALA A 326 -18.04 24.12 4.24
N ARG A 327 -17.96 22.86 4.69
CA ARG A 327 -17.47 22.49 6.03
C ARG A 327 -18.19 23.23 7.17
N ASN A 328 -19.52 23.26 7.13
CA ASN A 328 -20.38 23.83 8.17
C ASN A 328 -21.35 22.75 8.71
N ARG A 329 -22.40 23.16 9.43
CA ARG A 329 -23.45 22.28 10.00
C ARG A 329 -24.80 22.41 9.29
N ILE A 330 -24.80 22.82 8.02
CA ILE A 330 -26.02 23.04 7.23
C ILE A 330 -26.67 21.69 6.93
N GLN A 331 -27.98 21.58 7.18
CA GLN A 331 -28.73 20.32 7.03
C GLN A 331 -29.65 20.33 5.81
N GLY A 332 -29.96 21.50 5.27
CA GLY A 332 -30.85 21.64 4.11
C GLY A 332 -32.31 21.35 4.44
N VAL A 333 -32.67 21.32 5.72
CA VAL A 333 -34.03 21.04 6.18
C VAL A 333 -34.87 22.31 6.08
N ASN A 334 -36.13 22.16 5.65
CA ASN A 334 -37.07 23.26 5.48
C ASN A 334 -37.57 23.83 6.82
N TYR A 335 -36.69 24.47 7.60
CA TYR A 335 -37.07 25.30 8.74
C TYR A 335 -37.63 26.65 8.25
N GLY A 336 -38.86 26.63 7.73
CA GLY A 336 -39.58 27.84 7.28
C GLY A 336 -39.17 28.35 5.89
N GLU A 337 -39.77 29.47 5.45
CA GLU A 337 -39.51 30.07 4.11
C GLU A 337 -38.04 30.48 3.84
N GLY A 338 -37.11 30.24 4.76
CA GLY A 338 -35.72 30.70 4.72
C GLY A 338 -34.94 30.29 3.47
N TRP A 339 -34.93 29.01 3.11
CA TRP A 339 -34.25 28.55 1.88
C TRP A 339 -34.85 29.14 0.61
N LYS A 340 -36.16 29.42 0.58
CA LYS A 340 -36.77 30.11 -0.58
C LYS A 340 -36.22 31.52 -0.74
N MET A 341 -35.82 32.19 0.35
CA MET A 341 -35.25 33.53 0.29
C MET A 341 -33.88 33.54 -0.42
N LEU A 342 -33.13 32.44 -0.39
CA LEU A 342 -31.85 32.33 -1.12
C LEU A 342 -32.01 32.55 -2.63
N SER A 343 -33.19 32.25 -3.20
CA SER A 343 -33.49 32.52 -4.61
C SER A 343 -33.44 34.01 -5.00
N ARG A 344 -33.38 34.93 -4.02
CA ARG A 344 -33.17 36.37 -4.26
C ARG A 344 -31.76 36.71 -4.73
N LEU A 345 -30.80 35.79 -4.57
CA LEU A 345 -29.44 35.96 -5.05
C LEU A 345 -29.37 35.71 -6.57
N GLU A 346 -30.03 36.58 -7.35
CA GLU A 346 -30.20 36.41 -8.80
C GLU A 346 -28.88 36.48 -9.60
N ASN A 347 -27.79 36.98 -9.01
CA ASN A 347 -26.47 37.04 -9.64
C ASN A 347 -25.53 35.89 -9.24
N LEU A 348 -25.99 34.97 -8.37
CA LEU A 348 -25.13 33.92 -7.81
C LEU A 348 -24.76 32.89 -8.88
N GLU A 349 -23.47 32.82 -9.21
CA GLU A 349 -22.93 31.90 -10.21
C GLU A 349 -22.29 30.64 -9.58
N ILE A 350 -21.73 30.75 -8.37
CA ILE A 350 -21.04 29.67 -7.66
C ILE A 350 -21.62 29.52 -6.25
N LEU A 351 -22.07 28.31 -5.93
CA LEU A 351 -22.52 27.92 -4.59
C LEU A 351 -21.80 26.64 -4.16
N ASP A 352 -21.03 26.73 -3.09
CA ASP A 352 -20.38 25.58 -2.46
C ASP A 352 -21.04 25.26 -1.11
N LEU A 353 -21.58 24.05 -0.99
CA LEU A 353 -22.18 23.49 0.23
C LEU A 353 -21.52 22.15 0.59
N SER A 354 -20.31 21.89 0.10
CA SER A 354 -19.63 20.61 0.36
C SER A 354 -19.28 20.41 1.83
N HIS A 355 -19.05 19.17 2.26
CA HIS A 355 -18.70 18.82 3.65
C HIS A 355 -19.69 19.39 4.70
N ASN A 356 -20.98 19.37 4.41
CA ASN A 356 -22.04 19.74 5.35
C ASN A 356 -22.79 18.47 5.82
N SER A 357 -23.96 18.65 6.45
CA SER A 357 -24.83 17.56 6.89
C SER A 357 -26.15 17.54 6.12
N LEU A 358 -26.11 17.85 4.82
CA LEU A 358 -27.33 17.92 4.00
C LEU A 358 -28.05 16.56 4.01
N ASN A 359 -29.29 16.53 4.53
CA ASN A 359 -30.06 15.30 4.72
C ASN A 359 -31.51 15.39 4.22
N ASP A 360 -31.85 16.48 3.55
CA ASP A 360 -33.13 16.69 2.87
C ASP A 360 -32.87 17.33 1.50
N THR A 361 -33.57 16.84 0.47
CA THR A 361 -33.51 17.38 -0.90
C THR A 361 -34.44 18.58 -1.12
N SER A 362 -35.15 19.04 -0.10
CA SER A 362 -36.06 20.20 -0.17
C SER A 362 -35.33 21.51 -0.46
N CYS A 363 -34.10 21.69 0.04
CA CYS A 363 -33.26 22.85 -0.29
C CYS A 363 -32.95 22.94 -1.80
N LEU A 364 -32.83 21.80 -2.50
CA LEU A 364 -32.54 21.74 -3.95
C LEU A 364 -33.64 22.42 -4.78
N GLN A 365 -34.90 22.40 -4.32
CA GLN A 365 -35.98 23.13 -5.00
C GLN A 365 -35.72 24.64 -4.98
N SER A 366 -35.17 25.16 -3.89
CA SER A 366 -34.87 26.58 -3.74
C SER A 366 -33.61 26.97 -4.50
N ILE A 367 -32.58 26.12 -4.45
CA ILE A 367 -31.35 26.29 -5.26
C ILE A 367 -31.70 26.29 -6.76
N ALA A 368 -32.59 25.40 -7.20
CA ALA A 368 -33.06 25.34 -8.58
C ALA A 368 -33.80 26.60 -9.08
N ALA A 369 -34.18 27.53 -8.19
CA ALA A 369 -34.75 28.82 -8.57
C ALA A 369 -33.68 29.87 -8.95
N ILE A 370 -32.41 29.64 -8.60
CA ILE A 370 -31.27 30.53 -8.89
C ILE A 370 -30.77 30.27 -10.32
N LYS A 371 -31.40 30.94 -11.30
CA LYS A 371 -31.14 30.66 -12.73
C LYS A 371 -29.74 31.06 -13.23
N SER A 372 -29.02 31.89 -12.49
CA SER A 372 -27.66 32.34 -12.79
C SER A 372 -26.59 31.31 -12.42
N LEU A 373 -26.94 30.28 -11.66
CA LEU A 373 -25.98 29.32 -11.12
C LEU A 373 -25.27 28.54 -12.24
N LYS A 374 -23.93 28.57 -12.21
CA LYS A 374 -23.02 27.87 -13.13
C LYS A 374 -22.24 26.75 -12.44
N ASN A 375 -21.94 26.88 -11.15
CA ASN A 375 -21.23 25.87 -10.36
C ASN A 375 -21.99 25.59 -9.06
N LEU A 376 -22.32 24.32 -8.85
CA LEU A 376 -22.93 23.81 -7.63
C LEU A 376 -22.08 22.65 -7.09
N ASN A 377 -21.45 22.86 -5.93
CA ASN A 377 -20.71 21.83 -5.22
C ASN A 377 -21.50 21.35 -4.00
N LEU A 378 -21.85 20.07 -3.99
CA LEU A 378 -22.57 19.39 -2.92
C LEU A 378 -21.78 18.19 -2.36
N ALA A 379 -20.47 18.12 -2.63
CA ALA A 379 -19.63 16.98 -2.26
C ALA A 379 -19.62 16.69 -0.74
N HIS A 380 -19.33 15.47 -0.31
CA HIS A 380 -19.13 15.11 1.10
C HIS A 380 -20.33 15.45 2.02
N ASN A 381 -21.56 15.27 1.53
CA ASN A 381 -22.80 15.35 2.31
C ASN A 381 -23.45 13.96 2.41
N ILE A 382 -22.80 13.07 3.15
CA ILE A 382 -23.14 11.63 3.26
C ILE A 382 -24.61 11.31 3.61
N GLU A 383 -25.34 12.25 4.22
CA GLU A 383 -26.76 12.06 4.56
C GLU A 383 -27.71 12.26 3.35
N LEU A 384 -27.25 12.88 2.25
CA LEU A 384 -28.01 13.04 1.01
C LEU A 384 -28.39 11.68 0.41
N GLY A 385 -27.48 10.70 0.48
CA GLY A 385 -27.70 9.34 0.00
C GLY A 385 -28.77 8.56 0.75
N ARG A 386 -29.00 8.89 2.03
CA ARG A 386 -30.01 8.24 2.89
C ARG A 386 -31.42 8.79 2.71
N SER A 387 -31.54 10.02 2.19
CA SER A 387 -32.80 10.74 2.03
C SER A 387 -33.29 10.74 0.58
N PHE A 388 -33.77 9.59 0.09
CA PHE A 388 -34.29 9.50 -1.28
C PHE A 388 -35.80 9.84 -1.37
N PRO A 389 -36.16 11.07 -1.78
CA PRO A 389 -37.31 11.26 -2.65
C PRO A 389 -36.92 11.97 -3.97
N THR A 390 -37.38 11.41 -5.08
CA THR A 390 -37.07 11.79 -6.48
C THR A 390 -37.43 13.23 -6.92
N LYS A 391 -38.08 14.03 -6.08
CA LYS A 391 -38.59 15.35 -6.47
C LYS A 391 -37.51 16.43 -6.50
N GLY A 392 -36.60 16.47 -5.51
CA GLY A 392 -35.57 17.52 -5.42
C GLY A 392 -34.59 17.47 -6.60
N TRP A 393 -34.08 16.29 -6.93
CA TRP A 393 -33.20 16.04 -8.08
C TRP A 393 -33.81 16.44 -9.43
N LYS A 394 -35.11 16.20 -9.60
CA LYS A 394 -35.84 16.63 -10.81
C LYS A 394 -35.96 18.16 -10.90
N MET A 395 -35.92 18.89 -9.78
CA MET A 395 -35.94 20.36 -9.81
C MET A 395 -34.60 20.93 -10.28
N LEU A 396 -33.47 20.30 -9.95
CA LEU A 396 -32.15 20.74 -10.44
C LEU A 396 -32.07 20.76 -11.98
N SER A 397 -32.86 19.92 -12.66
CA SER A 397 -32.94 19.94 -14.13
C SER A 397 -33.44 21.27 -14.72
N ARG A 398 -33.91 22.21 -13.89
CA ARG A 398 -34.32 23.57 -14.29
C ARG A 398 -33.17 24.57 -14.36
N LEU A 399 -31.98 24.21 -13.87
CA LEU A 399 -30.79 25.06 -13.92
C LEU A 399 -30.18 25.02 -15.32
N GLU A 400 -30.73 25.79 -16.24
CA GLU A 400 -30.33 25.78 -17.65
C GLU A 400 -28.90 26.30 -17.90
N ASN A 401 -28.30 27.02 -16.96
CA ASN A 401 -26.94 27.58 -17.08
C ASN A 401 -25.88 26.80 -16.27
N LEU A 402 -26.25 25.71 -15.60
CA LEU A 402 -25.33 24.97 -14.75
C LEU A 402 -24.26 24.25 -15.59
N GLU A 403 -23.00 24.60 -15.38
CA GLU A 403 -21.85 24.06 -16.08
C GLU A 403 -21.10 23.00 -15.27
N ILE A 404 -21.03 23.16 -13.94
CA ILE A 404 -20.32 22.27 -13.01
C ILE A 404 -21.29 21.78 -11.95
N LEU A 405 -21.36 20.47 -11.79
CA LEU A 405 -22.08 19.81 -10.71
C LEU A 405 -21.16 18.77 -10.05
N ASP A 406 -20.79 19.03 -8.80
CA ASP A 406 -20.04 18.08 -7.97
C ASP A 406 -20.94 17.46 -6.90
N LEU A 407 -21.04 16.15 -6.96
CA LEU A 407 -21.85 15.29 -6.09
C LEU A 407 -21.00 14.16 -5.50
N SER A 408 -19.68 14.31 -5.44
CA SER A 408 -18.76 13.32 -4.89
C SER A 408 -18.99 13.04 -3.40
N ASP A 409 -18.69 11.82 -2.94
CA ASP A 409 -18.77 11.40 -1.52
C ASP A 409 -20.12 11.71 -0.84
N ASN A 410 -21.24 11.26 -1.42
CA ASN A 410 -22.59 11.54 -0.92
C ASN A 410 -23.41 10.29 -0.56
N ASP A 411 -22.78 9.09 -0.51
CA ASP A 411 -23.45 7.80 -0.21
C ASP A 411 -24.67 7.54 -1.14
N LEU A 412 -24.67 8.07 -2.37
CA LEU A 412 -25.83 8.04 -3.26
C LEU A 412 -26.15 6.60 -3.73
N ASN A 413 -27.19 5.98 -3.17
CA ASN A 413 -27.58 4.58 -3.43
C ASN A 413 -28.78 4.40 -4.41
N ALA A 414 -28.55 4.75 -5.68
CA ALA A 414 -29.37 4.37 -6.85
C ALA A 414 -30.79 4.96 -7.07
N SER A 415 -30.99 5.49 -8.29
CA SER A 415 -32.04 5.09 -9.25
C SER A 415 -31.70 5.60 -10.66
N THR A 416 -32.18 4.96 -11.73
CA THR A 416 -32.08 5.48 -13.12
C THR A 416 -32.72 6.86 -13.28
N GLY A 417 -33.73 7.18 -12.46
CA GLY A 417 -34.42 8.47 -12.49
C GLY A 417 -33.59 9.66 -12.01
N PHE A 418 -32.62 9.43 -11.12
CA PHE A 418 -31.67 10.46 -10.66
C PHE A 418 -30.76 10.91 -11.80
N LEU A 419 -30.06 9.96 -12.45
CA LEU A 419 -29.17 10.26 -13.57
C LEU A 419 -29.93 10.80 -14.78
N GLN A 420 -31.17 10.35 -15.02
CA GLN A 420 -32.02 10.93 -16.05
C GLN A 420 -32.34 12.42 -15.77
N SER A 421 -32.51 12.79 -14.51
CA SER A 421 -32.75 14.18 -14.11
C SER A 421 -31.52 15.05 -14.30
N ILE A 422 -30.33 14.54 -13.96
CA ILE A 422 -29.05 15.23 -14.21
C ILE A 422 -28.79 15.36 -15.72
N ALA A 423 -29.05 14.29 -16.49
CA ALA A 423 -28.86 14.27 -17.94
C ALA A 423 -29.77 15.26 -18.70
N ALA A 424 -30.78 15.84 -18.05
CA ALA A 424 -31.60 16.91 -18.62
C ALA A 424 -30.91 18.29 -18.58
N ILE A 425 -29.84 18.47 -17.82
CA ILE A 425 -29.07 19.72 -17.69
C ILE A 425 -28.05 19.84 -18.83
N LYS A 426 -28.51 20.25 -20.02
CA LYS A 426 -27.70 20.23 -21.26
C LYS A 426 -26.49 21.18 -21.28
N SER A 427 -26.42 22.11 -20.33
CA SER A 427 -25.31 23.06 -20.15
C SER A 427 -24.10 22.46 -19.44
N LEU A 428 -24.24 21.29 -18.79
CA LEU A 428 -23.16 20.67 -18.03
C LEU A 428 -21.92 20.45 -18.90
N LYS A 429 -20.79 20.92 -18.36
CA LYS A 429 -19.42 20.68 -18.81
C LYS A 429 -18.70 19.72 -17.87
N THR A 430 -18.96 19.79 -16.57
CA THR A 430 -18.35 18.92 -15.56
C THR A 430 -19.43 18.22 -14.75
N LEU A 431 -19.31 16.90 -14.63
CA LEU A 431 -20.09 16.08 -13.72
C LEU A 431 -19.14 15.20 -12.90
N ASN A 432 -19.05 15.45 -11.59
CA ASN A 432 -18.31 14.62 -10.65
C ASN A 432 -19.29 13.84 -9.75
N LEU A 433 -19.18 12.51 -9.77
CA LEU A 433 -19.98 11.57 -8.98
C LEU A 433 -19.09 10.58 -8.21
N GLU A 434 -17.80 10.85 -8.04
CA GLU A 434 -16.88 9.89 -7.41
C GLU A 434 -17.25 9.52 -5.96
N TYR A 435 -16.76 8.37 -5.49
CA TYR A 435 -16.97 7.89 -4.12
C TYR A 435 -18.45 7.88 -3.70
N ASN A 436 -19.30 7.23 -4.51
CA ASN A 436 -20.72 7.06 -4.18
C ASN A 436 -21.12 5.57 -4.30
N GLU A 437 -22.34 5.25 -3.87
CA GLU A 437 -22.89 3.90 -3.91
C GLU A 437 -23.77 3.65 -5.16
N LEU A 438 -23.47 4.33 -6.28
CA LEU A 438 -24.33 4.28 -7.47
C LEU A 438 -24.20 2.92 -8.16
N THR A 439 -25.31 2.18 -8.25
CA THR A 439 -25.38 0.84 -8.83
C THR A 439 -26.16 0.78 -10.15
N GLY A 440 -26.04 -0.33 -10.88
CA GLY A 440 -26.82 -0.63 -12.08
C GLY A 440 -26.11 -0.26 -13.38
N SER A 441 -26.80 -0.47 -14.51
CA SER A 441 -26.23 -0.14 -15.83
C SER A 441 -26.14 1.37 -16.00
N PHE A 442 -24.97 1.84 -16.44
CA PHE A 442 -24.79 3.26 -16.71
C PHE A 442 -25.71 3.76 -17.84
N PRO A 443 -26.51 4.82 -17.63
CA PRO A 443 -27.55 5.30 -18.56
C PRO A 443 -26.95 6.08 -19.72
N THR A 444 -26.23 5.35 -20.59
CA THR A 444 -25.45 5.94 -21.69
C THR A 444 -26.34 6.70 -22.68
N LYS A 445 -27.59 6.26 -22.87
CA LYS A 445 -28.54 6.89 -23.80
C LYS A 445 -28.99 8.25 -23.33
N GLU A 446 -29.27 8.36 -22.04
CA GLU A 446 -29.71 9.59 -21.40
C GLU A 446 -28.54 10.59 -21.36
N LEU A 447 -27.35 10.13 -20.96
CA LEU A 447 -26.16 10.98 -20.85
C LEU A 447 -25.66 11.51 -22.20
N ALA A 448 -25.92 10.81 -23.31
CA ALA A 448 -25.59 11.30 -24.66
C ALA A 448 -26.24 12.66 -24.99
N ASN A 449 -27.26 13.08 -24.23
CA ASN A 449 -27.83 14.43 -24.32
C ASN A 449 -26.90 15.53 -23.79
N LEU A 450 -25.92 15.21 -22.96
CA LEU A 450 -24.92 16.13 -22.41
C LEU A 450 -23.77 16.35 -23.40
N SER A 451 -24.10 16.83 -24.61
CA SER A 451 -23.10 17.02 -25.69
C SER A 451 -22.05 18.11 -25.40
N ASN A 452 -22.23 18.88 -24.34
CA ASN A 452 -21.27 19.87 -23.85
C ASN A 452 -20.28 19.34 -22.81
N LEU A 453 -20.42 18.07 -22.39
CA LEU A 453 -19.61 17.50 -21.32
C LEU A 453 -18.13 17.42 -21.72
N GLU A 454 -17.28 18.01 -20.88
CA GLU A 454 -15.82 18.06 -20.96
C GLU A 454 -15.19 17.15 -19.89
N VAL A 455 -15.78 17.05 -18.71
CA VAL A 455 -15.28 16.26 -17.58
C VAL A 455 -16.37 15.33 -17.05
N LEU A 456 -16.09 14.03 -17.03
CA LEU A 456 -16.94 13.01 -16.43
C LEU A 456 -16.11 12.14 -15.48
N ILE A 457 -16.41 12.23 -14.18
CA ILE A 457 -15.73 11.47 -13.13
C ILE A 457 -16.76 10.61 -12.40
N LEU A 458 -16.60 9.30 -12.48
CA LEU A 458 -17.46 8.28 -11.87
C LEU A 458 -16.70 7.34 -10.93
N ARG A 459 -15.44 7.66 -10.61
CA ARG A 459 -14.51 6.81 -9.86
C ARG A 459 -15.13 6.28 -8.56
N HIS A 460 -14.79 5.06 -8.15
CA HIS A 460 -15.25 4.46 -6.88
C HIS A 460 -16.77 4.50 -6.74
N ASN A 461 -17.43 3.81 -7.66
CA ASN A 461 -18.87 3.57 -7.63
C ASN A 461 -19.14 2.07 -7.89
N HIS A 462 -20.40 1.72 -8.10
CA HIS A 462 -20.83 0.36 -8.38
C HIS A 462 -21.54 0.23 -9.74
N PHE A 463 -21.21 1.10 -10.71
CA PHE A 463 -21.77 1.04 -12.05
C PHE A 463 -21.33 -0.23 -12.77
N GLY A 464 -22.30 -0.93 -13.37
CA GLY A 464 -22.05 -2.13 -14.17
C GLY A 464 -22.58 -2.00 -15.60
N GLY A 465 -22.62 -3.13 -16.30
CA GLY A 465 -23.17 -3.20 -17.66
C GLY A 465 -22.22 -2.64 -18.72
N ARG A 466 -22.68 -2.71 -19.97
CA ARG A 466 -21.89 -2.31 -21.15
C ARG A 466 -22.16 -0.87 -21.53
N LEU A 467 -21.11 -0.14 -21.91
CA LEU A 467 -21.26 1.18 -22.52
C LEU A 467 -21.94 1.05 -23.89
N ALA A 468 -23.04 1.77 -24.09
CA ALA A 468 -23.72 1.79 -25.39
C ALA A 468 -22.89 2.61 -26.38
N ILE A 469 -22.20 1.93 -27.30
CA ILE A 469 -21.16 2.51 -28.16
C ILE A 469 -21.69 3.74 -28.91
N GLN A 470 -22.82 3.64 -29.62
CA GLN A 470 -23.31 4.74 -30.48
C GLN A 470 -23.60 6.01 -29.68
N GLU A 471 -24.24 5.89 -28.54
CA GLU A 471 -24.63 7.01 -27.67
C GLU A 471 -23.43 7.59 -26.91
N PHE A 472 -22.53 6.73 -26.40
CA PHE A 472 -21.31 7.19 -25.74
C PHE A 472 -20.42 8.03 -26.68
N CYS A 473 -20.29 7.59 -27.93
CA CYS A 473 -19.50 8.27 -28.95
C CYS A 473 -20.06 9.65 -29.36
N ALA A 474 -21.23 10.06 -28.86
CA ALA A 474 -21.77 11.40 -29.06
C ALA A 474 -21.06 12.47 -28.19
N LEU A 475 -20.37 12.08 -27.11
CA LEU A 475 -19.73 12.95 -26.11
C LEU A 475 -18.38 13.52 -26.59
N LYS A 476 -18.33 14.10 -27.79
CA LYS A 476 -17.08 14.45 -28.50
C LYS A 476 -16.21 15.52 -27.85
N LYS A 477 -16.71 16.24 -26.84
CA LYS A 477 -15.99 17.31 -26.12
C LYS A 477 -15.25 16.83 -24.88
N LEU A 478 -15.39 15.56 -24.49
CA LEU A 478 -14.71 15.03 -23.30
C LEU A 478 -13.20 15.23 -23.39
N GLU A 479 -12.66 15.84 -22.33
CA GLU A 479 -11.26 16.05 -22.02
C GLU A 479 -10.82 15.11 -20.89
N VAL A 480 -11.67 14.89 -19.88
CA VAL A 480 -11.41 13.98 -18.76
C VAL A 480 -12.52 12.95 -18.69
N LEU A 481 -12.12 11.68 -18.76
CA LEU A 481 -12.99 10.54 -18.54
C LEU A 481 -12.37 9.63 -17.49
N ASP A 482 -12.94 9.62 -16.29
CA ASP A 482 -12.57 8.70 -15.21
C ASP A 482 -13.76 7.79 -14.86
N LEU A 483 -13.63 6.53 -15.25
CA LEU A 483 -14.59 5.45 -14.96
C LEU A 483 -14.03 4.47 -13.92
N SER A 484 -12.90 4.79 -13.29
CA SER A 484 -12.12 3.82 -12.53
C SER A 484 -12.84 3.26 -11.30
N TYR A 485 -12.41 2.10 -10.80
CA TYR A 485 -13.01 1.47 -9.60
C TYR A 485 -14.53 1.33 -9.70
N ASN A 486 -15.00 0.64 -10.75
CA ASN A 486 -16.39 0.33 -11.03
C ASN A 486 -16.52 -1.13 -11.54
N TYR A 487 -17.70 -1.53 -11.99
CA TYR A 487 -17.99 -2.86 -12.56
C TYR A 487 -18.34 -2.81 -14.06
N PHE A 488 -17.89 -1.80 -14.81
CA PHE A 488 -18.17 -1.69 -16.24
C PHE A 488 -17.64 -2.91 -17.01
N GLU A 489 -18.46 -3.45 -17.91
CA GLU A 489 -18.14 -4.66 -18.69
C GLU A 489 -18.20 -4.44 -20.21
N GLY A 490 -17.73 -5.44 -20.96
CA GLY A 490 -17.75 -5.43 -22.43
C GLY A 490 -16.52 -4.77 -23.04
N ILE A 491 -16.59 -4.48 -24.34
CA ILE A 491 -15.48 -3.87 -25.09
C ILE A 491 -15.46 -2.36 -24.92
N LEU A 492 -14.26 -1.78 -24.84
CA LEU A 492 -14.07 -0.34 -24.80
C LEU A 492 -14.56 0.30 -26.12
N PRO A 493 -15.43 1.34 -26.10
CA PRO A 493 -15.95 1.97 -27.31
C PRO A 493 -14.82 2.44 -28.26
N PRO A 494 -14.77 1.96 -29.53
CA PRO A 494 -13.68 2.30 -30.46
C PRO A 494 -13.51 3.79 -30.76
N CYS A 495 -14.58 4.57 -30.59
CA CYS A 495 -14.55 6.01 -30.85
C CYS A 495 -13.68 6.81 -29.88
N ILE A 496 -13.33 6.27 -28.71
CA ILE A 496 -12.45 6.93 -27.73
C ILE A 496 -11.14 7.37 -28.41
N ASN A 497 -10.65 6.59 -29.36
CA ASN A 497 -9.44 6.92 -30.13
C ASN A 497 -9.59 8.09 -31.10
N ASN A 498 -10.83 8.43 -31.47
CA ASN A 498 -11.13 9.58 -32.33
C ASN A 498 -11.52 10.83 -31.51
N MET A 499 -11.51 10.76 -30.18
CA MET A 499 -11.86 11.88 -29.30
C MET A 499 -10.65 12.83 -29.17
N LYS A 500 -10.61 13.85 -30.04
CA LYS A 500 -9.45 14.74 -30.16
C LYS A 500 -9.19 15.64 -28.95
N SER A 501 -10.21 15.89 -28.14
CA SER A 501 -10.14 16.71 -26.92
C SER A 501 -9.66 15.93 -25.71
N LEU A 502 -9.64 14.59 -25.76
CA LEU A 502 -9.35 13.76 -24.59
C LEU A 502 -7.91 13.99 -24.13
N VAL A 503 -7.74 14.26 -22.84
CA VAL A 503 -6.46 14.51 -22.16
C VAL A 503 -6.20 13.41 -21.12
N VAL A 504 -7.23 13.07 -20.35
CA VAL A 504 -7.18 12.06 -19.29
C VAL A 504 -8.18 10.95 -19.58
N LEU A 505 -7.68 9.72 -19.64
CA LEU A 505 -8.48 8.51 -19.76
C LEU A 505 -8.10 7.52 -18.67
N ASP A 506 -8.96 7.39 -17.65
CA ASP A 506 -8.83 6.37 -16.62
C ASP A 506 -10.05 5.44 -16.66
N ILE A 507 -9.82 4.17 -16.99
CA ILE A 507 -10.84 3.12 -16.94
C ILE A 507 -10.39 1.97 -16.05
N SER A 508 -9.40 2.21 -15.19
CA SER A 508 -8.75 1.19 -14.38
C SER A 508 -9.71 0.54 -13.38
N ALA A 509 -9.39 -0.66 -12.90
CA ALA A 509 -10.20 -1.38 -11.90
C ALA A 509 -11.68 -1.53 -12.33
N ASN A 510 -11.89 -2.14 -13.50
CA ASN A 510 -13.19 -2.45 -14.09
C ASN A 510 -13.20 -3.88 -14.66
N GLN A 511 -14.26 -4.26 -15.37
CA GLN A 511 -14.42 -5.57 -16.02
C GLN A 511 -14.39 -5.47 -17.56
N PHE A 512 -13.75 -4.42 -18.12
CA PHE A 512 -13.62 -4.29 -19.57
C PHE A 512 -12.83 -5.47 -20.15
N ASN A 513 -13.28 -6.00 -21.27
CA ASN A 513 -12.73 -7.19 -21.92
C ASN A 513 -12.53 -6.99 -23.43
N GLY A 514 -12.14 -8.07 -24.11
CA GLY A 514 -11.77 -8.03 -25.52
C GLY A 514 -10.33 -7.56 -25.73
N ASN A 515 -9.97 -7.33 -27.00
CA ASN A 515 -8.64 -6.86 -27.35
C ASN A 515 -8.59 -5.33 -27.28
N ALA A 516 -7.76 -4.78 -26.40
CA ALA A 516 -7.51 -3.35 -26.30
C ALA A 516 -7.16 -2.73 -27.67
N SER A 517 -6.46 -3.47 -28.55
CA SER A 517 -6.05 -3.03 -29.89
C SER A 517 -7.18 -2.90 -30.90
N SER A 518 -8.27 -3.67 -30.77
CA SER A 518 -9.37 -3.69 -31.77
C SER A 518 -10.17 -2.39 -31.84
N SER A 519 -9.92 -1.49 -30.90
CA SER A 519 -10.50 -0.15 -30.86
C SER A 519 -9.71 0.88 -31.69
N TYR A 520 -8.49 0.58 -32.13
CA TYR A 520 -7.56 1.56 -32.71
C TYR A 520 -7.54 1.53 -34.24
N VAL A 521 -7.97 2.63 -34.87
CA VAL A 521 -7.75 2.93 -36.29
C VAL A 521 -6.91 4.20 -36.36
N GLU A 522 -5.89 4.20 -37.21
CA GLU A 522 -4.95 5.31 -37.43
C GLU A 522 -5.67 6.67 -37.57
N ALA A 523 -5.53 7.55 -36.57
CA ALA A 523 -5.86 8.95 -36.69
C ALA A 523 -4.91 9.84 -35.86
N SER A 524 -4.58 10.96 -36.47
CA SER A 524 -3.54 11.93 -36.14
C SER A 524 -3.73 12.72 -34.84
N ARG A 525 -2.62 12.85 -34.08
CA ARG A 525 -2.23 13.84 -33.04
C ARG A 525 -3.36 14.43 -32.19
N THR A 526 -3.51 13.87 -30.99
CA THR A 526 -4.50 14.26 -29.99
C THR A 526 -3.86 14.49 -28.62
N SER A 527 -4.56 15.22 -27.76
CA SER A 527 -4.11 15.87 -26.52
C SER A 527 -3.87 14.94 -25.32
N LEU A 528 -3.88 13.61 -25.49
CA LEU A 528 -3.75 12.69 -24.37
C LEU A 528 -2.42 12.85 -23.63
N GLU A 529 -2.53 13.01 -22.33
CA GLU A 529 -1.43 13.17 -21.37
C GLU A 529 -1.43 12.01 -20.35
N TYR A 530 -2.61 11.47 -20.00
CA TYR A 530 -2.79 10.40 -19.00
C TYR A 530 -3.65 9.24 -19.54
N ILE A 531 -3.15 8.01 -19.44
CA ILE A 531 -3.89 6.79 -19.80
C ILE A 531 -3.69 5.70 -18.72
N ASP A 532 -4.78 5.17 -18.18
CA ASP A 532 -4.78 4.01 -17.29
C ASP A 532 -5.82 2.95 -17.67
N PHE A 533 -5.31 1.78 -18.06
CA PHE A 533 -6.07 0.58 -18.42
C PHE A 533 -5.95 -0.54 -17.38
N SER A 534 -5.31 -0.26 -16.25
CA SER A 534 -4.93 -1.27 -15.25
C SER A 534 -6.14 -2.00 -14.65
N TYR A 535 -5.91 -3.21 -14.16
CA TYR A 535 -6.90 -4.01 -13.42
C TYR A 535 -8.24 -4.21 -14.17
N ASN A 536 -8.14 -4.50 -15.47
CA ASN A 536 -9.26 -4.91 -16.33
C ASN A 536 -9.12 -6.38 -16.80
N GLN A 537 -10.08 -6.87 -17.58
CA GLN A 537 -10.11 -8.23 -18.14
C GLN A 537 -9.73 -8.29 -19.63
N PHE A 538 -8.87 -7.37 -20.09
CA PHE A 538 -8.37 -7.38 -21.47
C PHE A 538 -7.64 -8.68 -21.80
N VAL A 539 -7.69 -9.08 -23.07
CA VAL A 539 -7.02 -10.28 -23.59
C VAL A 539 -6.43 -10.03 -24.96
N GLY A 540 -5.42 -10.82 -25.33
CA GLY A 540 -4.80 -10.76 -26.66
C GLY A 540 -3.58 -9.85 -26.72
N VAL A 541 -3.19 -9.49 -27.95
CA VAL A 541 -1.95 -8.75 -28.24
C VAL A 541 -2.23 -7.26 -28.41
N PHE A 542 -1.46 -6.43 -27.71
CA PHE A 542 -1.49 -4.99 -27.73
C PHE A 542 -0.17 -4.38 -28.23
N SER A 543 -0.23 -3.58 -29.29
CA SER A 543 0.95 -2.92 -29.86
C SER A 543 1.13 -1.51 -29.32
N PHE A 544 2.29 -1.23 -28.73
CA PHE A 544 2.63 0.11 -28.23
C PHE A 544 2.89 1.14 -29.32
N THR A 545 3.14 0.71 -30.56
CA THR A 545 3.29 1.62 -31.69
C THR A 545 2.03 2.45 -31.94
N LEU A 546 0.88 2.03 -31.40
CA LEU A 546 -0.36 2.81 -31.38
C LEU A 546 -0.19 4.16 -30.68
N PHE A 547 0.73 4.27 -29.73
CA PHE A 547 0.99 5.51 -29.03
C PHE A 547 1.93 6.47 -29.79
N ALA A 548 2.43 6.07 -30.97
CA ALA A 548 3.50 6.76 -31.68
C ALA A 548 3.27 8.26 -31.92
N ASN A 549 2.02 8.68 -32.03
CA ASN A 549 1.63 10.03 -32.39
C ASN A 549 1.19 10.91 -31.20
N TYR A 550 1.15 10.41 -29.96
CA TYR A 550 0.75 11.19 -28.77
C TYR A 550 1.92 11.95 -28.16
N SER A 551 2.33 13.06 -28.77
CA SER A 551 3.53 13.81 -28.34
C SER A 551 3.46 14.44 -26.93
N LYS A 552 2.32 14.39 -26.24
CA LYS A 552 2.12 14.95 -24.90
C LYS A 552 1.96 13.89 -23.80
N LEU A 553 2.04 12.60 -24.13
CA LEU A 553 1.78 11.53 -23.16
C LEU A 553 2.82 11.55 -22.03
N GLU A 554 2.37 11.67 -20.79
CA GLU A 554 3.22 11.69 -19.58
C GLU A 554 3.02 10.45 -18.71
N VAL A 555 1.80 9.89 -18.69
CA VAL A 555 1.45 8.74 -17.84
C VAL A 555 0.82 7.62 -18.65
N LEU A 556 1.37 6.42 -18.53
CA LEU A 556 0.84 5.21 -19.17
C LEU A 556 0.84 4.02 -18.21
N ARG A 557 -0.35 3.46 -17.95
CA ARG A 557 -0.52 2.35 -17.01
C ARG A 557 -1.40 1.25 -17.58
N PHE A 558 -0.96 0.01 -17.40
CA PHE A 558 -1.65 -1.19 -17.88
C PHE A 558 -1.36 -2.39 -16.97
N ASN A 559 -1.31 -2.21 -15.65
CA ASN A 559 -1.06 -3.32 -14.73
C ASN A 559 -2.18 -4.37 -14.86
N ASN A 560 -1.86 -5.65 -14.98
CA ASN A 560 -2.85 -6.71 -15.17
C ASN A 560 -2.84 -7.72 -14.02
N GLN A 561 -4.01 -8.27 -13.68
CA GLN A 561 -4.09 -9.40 -12.74
C GLN A 561 -3.89 -10.75 -13.44
N SER A 562 -4.12 -10.82 -14.75
CA SER A 562 -4.00 -12.03 -15.56
C SER A 562 -2.84 -11.95 -16.54
N ASN A 563 -2.21 -13.08 -16.81
CA ASN A 563 -1.16 -13.22 -17.83
C ASN A 563 -1.73 -13.38 -19.26
N LYS A 564 -2.94 -12.87 -19.54
CA LYS A 564 -3.65 -13.05 -20.81
C LYS A 564 -3.45 -11.92 -21.82
N VAL A 565 -2.91 -10.79 -21.36
CA VAL A 565 -2.48 -9.69 -22.22
C VAL A 565 -1.02 -9.88 -22.57
N GLU A 566 -0.70 -9.61 -23.83
CA GLU A 566 0.65 -9.54 -24.36
C GLU A 566 0.85 -8.16 -24.94
N ILE A 567 1.89 -7.47 -24.52
CA ILE A 567 2.20 -6.13 -25.00
C ILE A 567 3.48 -6.18 -25.83
N GLU A 568 3.38 -5.84 -27.11
CA GLU A 568 4.50 -5.69 -28.03
C GLU A 568 4.94 -4.23 -28.08
N THR A 569 6.18 -3.95 -27.68
CA THR A 569 6.76 -2.59 -27.70
C THR A 569 7.71 -2.34 -28.86
N GLU A 570 8.19 -3.40 -29.49
CA GLU A 570 9.15 -3.32 -30.57
C GLU A 570 8.41 -3.32 -31.91
N GLY A 571 8.30 -2.14 -32.54
CA GLY A 571 7.77 -2.04 -33.90
C GLY A 571 8.69 -2.71 -34.93
N SER A 572 8.15 -3.05 -36.11
CA SER A 572 8.89 -3.66 -37.23
C SER A 572 9.92 -2.72 -37.89
N MET A 573 9.87 -1.42 -37.60
CA MET A 573 10.93 -0.45 -37.88
C MET A 573 11.20 0.34 -36.60
N GLY A 574 12.45 0.38 -36.12
CA GLY A 574 12.83 1.05 -34.87
C GLY A 574 12.24 2.45 -34.74
N TRP A 575 11.18 2.57 -33.94
CA TRP A 575 10.44 3.79 -33.70
C TRP A 575 10.90 4.42 -32.36
N SER A 576 10.92 5.75 -32.30
CA SER A 576 11.19 6.51 -31.08
C SER A 576 10.04 7.48 -30.82
N PRO A 577 9.42 7.45 -29.62
CA PRO A 577 8.34 8.35 -29.27
C PRO A 577 8.80 9.80 -29.23
N LEU A 578 7.88 10.70 -29.57
CA LEU A 578 8.06 12.15 -29.40
C LEU A 578 7.70 12.63 -27.98
N PHE A 579 7.08 11.78 -27.17
CA PHE A 579 6.67 12.09 -25.81
C PHE A 579 7.76 11.74 -24.79
N GLN A 580 7.65 12.34 -23.61
CA GLN A 580 8.48 12.04 -22.43
C GLN A 580 7.56 11.59 -21.30
N LEU A 581 7.63 10.30 -20.98
CA LEU A 581 6.88 9.73 -19.88
C LEU A 581 7.51 10.13 -18.56
N LYS A 582 6.66 10.47 -17.60
CA LYS A 582 6.97 10.57 -16.17
C LYS A 582 6.65 9.26 -15.46
N ILE A 583 5.58 8.57 -15.87
CA ILE A 583 5.13 7.34 -15.21
C ILE A 583 4.86 6.26 -16.26
N ILE A 584 5.46 5.09 -16.06
CA ILE A 584 5.17 3.88 -16.83
C ILE A 584 4.98 2.68 -15.91
N GLU A 585 3.80 2.08 -15.94
CA GLU A 585 3.49 0.87 -15.16
C GLU A 585 2.86 -0.21 -16.03
N LEU A 586 3.62 -1.26 -16.28
CA LEU A 586 3.23 -2.37 -17.17
C LEU A 586 3.45 -3.69 -16.48
N SER A 587 2.98 -3.82 -15.24
CA SER A 587 3.18 -5.02 -14.43
C SER A 587 2.32 -6.17 -14.93
N ASN A 588 2.91 -7.37 -15.05
CA ASN A 588 2.20 -8.60 -15.44
C ASN A 588 1.52 -8.53 -16.83
N CYS A 589 2.21 -7.93 -17.81
CA CYS A 589 1.69 -7.69 -19.18
C CYS A 589 2.30 -8.62 -20.25
N ASN A 590 3.15 -9.57 -19.87
CA ASN A 590 3.98 -10.37 -20.80
C ASN A 590 4.69 -9.50 -21.85
N LEU A 591 5.36 -8.43 -21.41
CA LEU A 591 6.05 -7.49 -22.31
C LEU A 591 7.00 -8.23 -23.28
N ASN A 592 6.85 -7.94 -24.57
CA ASN A 592 7.67 -8.50 -25.64
C ASN A 592 7.86 -10.02 -25.54
N ARG A 593 6.81 -10.76 -25.17
CA ARG A 593 6.82 -12.17 -24.78
C ARG A 593 7.78 -13.07 -25.58
N LEU A 594 7.85 -12.89 -26.90
CA LEU A 594 8.74 -13.67 -27.78
C LEU A 594 10.23 -13.41 -27.53
N THR A 595 10.62 -12.16 -27.29
CA THR A 595 12.02 -11.75 -27.06
C THR A 595 12.37 -11.63 -25.58
N GLY A 596 11.40 -11.28 -24.73
CA GLY A 596 11.61 -10.89 -23.34
C GLY A 596 12.48 -9.66 -23.18
N SER A 597 12.59 -8.79 -24.20
CA SER A 597 13.45 -7.61 -24.13
C SER A 597 12.77 -6.43 -23.42
N ILE A 598 13.56 -5.65 -22.67
CA ILE A 598 13.10 -4.36 -22.12
C ILE A 598 12.70 -3.46 -23.29
N PRO A 599 11.56 -2.73 -23.22
CA PRO A 599 11.15 -1.80 -24.27
C PRO A 599 12.24 -0.80 -24.63
N LYS A 600 12.74 -0.82 -25.87
CA LYS A 600 13.92 -0.03 -26.27
C LYS A 600 13.68 1.46 -26.27
N PHE A 601 12.43 1.89 -26.49
CA PHE A 601 12.09 3.30 -26.50
C PHE A 601 12.36 3.99 -25.16
N LEU A 602 12.41 3.24 -24.05
CA LEU A 602 12.75 3.76 -22.73
C LEU A 602 14.16 4.37 -22.67
N LEU A 603 15.07 3.97 -23.56
CA LEU A 603 16.40 4.61 -23.69
C LEU A 603 16.31 6.08 -24.07
N ALA A 604 15.25 6.49 -24.77
CA ALA A 604 15.00 7.86 -25.21
C ALA A 604 14.09 8.64 -24.24
N GLN A 605 13.83 8.11 -23.04
CA GLN A 605 13.06 8.77 -21.99
C GLN A 605 14.00 9.30 -20.91
N HIS A 606 13.83 10.57 -20.54
CA HIS A 606 14.72 11.32 -19.64
C HIS A 606 13.97 12.02 -18.49
N GLU A 607 12.64 11.89 -18.44
CA GLU A 607 11.78 12.52 -17.42
C GLU A 607 11.07 11.49 -16.53
N LEU A 608 11.51 10.23 -16.53
CA LEU A 608 10.87 9.17 -15.75
C LEU A 608 11.02 9.44 -14.23
N ASP A 609 9.90 9.54 -13.54
CA ASP A 609 9.77 9.57 -12.08
C ASP A 609 9.46 8.17 -11.52
N THR A 610 8.60 7.41 -12.21
CA THR A 610 8.10 6.10 -11.75
C THR A 610 8.13 5.08 -12.87
N VAL A 611 8.82 3.95 -12.62
CA VAL A 611 8.91 2.82 -13.55
C VAL A 611 8.55 1.52 -12.83
N SER A 612 7.50 0.84 -13.29
CA SER A 612 7.19 -0.54 -12.90
C SER A 612 7.03 -1.45 -14.11
N LEU A 613 7.96 -2.40 -14.25
CA LEU A 613 7.94 -3.44 -15.29
C LEU A 613 7.91 -4.84 -14.66
N SER A 614 7.36 -4.96 -13.46
CA SER A 614 7.39 -6.20 -12.68
C SER A 614 6.58 -7.35 -13.34
N HIS A 615 6.93 -8.60 -13.03
CA HIS A 615 6.17 -9.79 -13.46
C HIS A 615 6.08 -9.99 -14.99
N ASN A 616 7.13 -9.62 -15.76
CA ASN A 616 7.10 -9.69 -17.23
C ASN A 616 8.06 -10.71 -17.85
N LYS A 617 8.88 -11.41 -17.05
CA LYS A 617 9.92 -12.35 -17.55
C LYS A 617 10.92 -11.68 -18.49
N LEU A 618 11.19 -10.39 -18.26
CA LEU A 618 12.19 -9.63 -19.02
C LEU A 618 13.59 -10.21 -18.78
N LYS A 619 14.38 -10.29 -19.83
CA LYS A 619 15.74 -10.86 -19.86
C LYS A 619 16.77 -9.77 -20.14
N GLY A 620 18.04 -10.10 -19.87
CA GLY A 620 19.18 -9.21 -20.09
C GLY A 620 19.82 -8.81 -18.77
N SER A 621 20.73 -7.83 -18.81
CA SER A 621 21.32 -7.24 -17.62
C SER A 621 20.39 -6.23 -16.95
N PHE A 622 20.66 -5.91 -15.69
CA PHE A 622 20.01 -4.79 -15.01
C PHE A 622 20.17 -3.49 -15.82
N PRO A 623 19.10 -2.70 -16.06
CA PRO A 623 19.14 -1.51 -16.90
C PRO A 623 19.71 -0.29 -16.15
N ASN A 624 21.02 -0.28 -15.88
CA ASN A 624 21.71 0.82 -15.18
C ASN A 624 21.47 2.19 -15.85
N TRP A 625 21.47 2.21 -17.19
CA TRP A 625 21.20 3.38 -18.01
C TRP A 625 19.85 4.04 -17.71
N MET A 626 18.86 3.29 -17.21
CA MET A 626 17.54 3.84 -16.89
C MET A 626 17.61 4.75 -15.67
N VAL A 627 18.43 4.37 -14.69
CA VAL A 627 18.68 5.17 -13.48
C VAL A 627 19.61 6.34 -13.80
N GLU A 628 20.68 6.11 -14.58
CA GLU A 628 21.63 7.16 -14.98
C GLU A 628 20.96 8.26 -15.83
N ASN A 629 20.10 7.87 -16.78
CA ASN A 629 19.44 8.82 -17.68
C ASN A 629 18.29 9.60 -17.02
N ASN A 630 17.80 9.17 -15.86
CA ASN A 630 16.62 9.76 -15.18
C ASN A 630 16.98 10.10 -13.72
N THR A 631 17.63 11.23 -13.50
CA THR A 631 18.11 11.65 -12.16
C THR A 631 16.99 11.97 -11.16
N ARG A 632 15.76 12.20 -11.66
CA ARG A 632 14.55 12.42 -10.85
C ARG A 632 13.77 11.13 -10.57
N LEU A 633 14.25 9.98 -11.00
CA LEU A 633 13.58 8.69 -10.80
C LEU A 633 13.41 8.42 -9.29
N ARG A 634 12.16 8.33 -8.85
CA ARG A 634 11.77 8.14 -7.46
C ARG A 634 11.43 6.69 -7.15
N LEU A 635 10.84 5.97 -8.11
CA LEU A 635 10.45 4.57 -7.95
C LEU A 635 10.91 3.72 -9.12
N LEU A 636 11.61 2.62 -8.80
CA LEU A 636 11.96 1.57 -9.74
C LEU A 636 11.49 0.20 -9.22
N ASN A 637 10.60 -0.45 -9.97
CA ASN A 637 10.14 -1.80 -9.69
C ASN A 637 10.35 -2.72 -10.90
N LEU A 638 11.33 -3.63 -10.77
CA LEU A 638 11.71 -4.64 -11.74
C LEU A 638 11.51 -6.06 -11.21
N ARG A 639 10.71 -6.21 -10.14
CA ARG A 639 10.45 -7.48 -9.46
C ARG A 639 9.98 -8.58 -10.39
N ASN A 640 10.40 -9.82 -10.13
CA ASN A 640 9.90 -11.03 -10.78
C ASN A 640 10.06 -10.99 -12.31
N ASN A 641 11.31 -10.80 -12.72
CA ASN A 641 11.75 -10.88 -14.12
C ASN A 641 12.84 -11.95 -14.23
N SER A 642 13.65 -11.90 -15.29
CA SER A 642 14.74 -12.85 -15.56
C SER A 642 16.05 -12.11 -15.84
N PHE A 643 16.29 -10.99 -15.14
CA PHE A 643 17.53 -10.24 -15.26
C PHE A 643 18.70 -11.02 -14.68
N VAL A 644 19.84 -11.02 -15.37
CA VAL A 644 21.05 -11.80 -15.05
C VAL A 644 22.28 -10.90 -14.95
N GLY A 645 23.34 -11.43 -14.35
CA GLY A 645 24.64 -10.76 -14.23
C GLY A 645 24.68 -9.77 -13.06
N GLN A 646 25.81 -9.07 -12.96
CA GLN A 646 26.11 -8.23 -11.81
C GLN A 646 25.21 -6.99 -11.73
N LEU A 647 24.77 -6.65 -10.51
CA LEU A 647 24.05 -5.41 -10.23
C LEU A 647 24.99 -4.20 -10.31
N TYR A 648 25.11 -3.62 -11.50
CA TYR A 648 25.82 -2.34 -11.70
C TYR A 648 24.91 -1.17 -11.33
N LEU A 649 25.30 -0.45 -10.28
CA LEU A 649 24.63 0.77 -9.84
C LEU A 649 25.30 2.02 -10.44
N PRO A 650 24.55 3.13 -10.61
CA PRO A 650 25.08 4.39 -11.12
C PRO A 650 26.21 4.96 -10.23
N THR A 651 27.07 5.79 -10.82
CA THR A 651 28.17 6.47 -10.11
C THR A 651 27.76 7.78 -9.45
N LEU A 652 26.68 8.40 -9.92
CA LEU A 652 26.13 9.65 -9.41
C LEU A 652 25.23 9.40 -8.18
N ILE A 653 25.04 10.43 -7.37
CA ILE A 653 24.14 10.41 -6.21
C ILE A 653 22.71 10.66 -6.70
N HIS A 654 21.77 9.80 -6.30
CA HIS A 654 20.36 9.87 -6.66
C HIS A 654 19.51 10.18 -5.42
N THR A 655 19.34 11.48 -5.13
CA THR A 655 18.60 11.97 -3.95
C THR A 655 17.09 11.85 -4.05
N HIS A 656 16.53 11.67 -5.25
CA HIS A 656 15.08 11.54 -5.46
C HIS A 656 14.58 10.10 -5.33
N MET A 657 15.46 9.10 -5.46
CA MET A 657 15.08 7.69 -5.38
C MET A 657 14.66 7.34 -3.95
N THR A 658 13.42 6.90 -3.79
CA THR A 658 12.85 6.48 -2.50
C THR A 658 12.50 4.99 -2.48
N TRP A 659 12.29 4.38 -3.65
CA TRP A 659 11.83 3.00 -3.75
C TRP A 659 12.56 2.21 -4.83
N MET A 660 13.17 1.09 -4.43
CA MET A 660 13.82 0.16 -5.35
C MET A 660 13.45 -1.29 -5.03
N ASP A 661 12.73 -1.94 -5.94
CA ASP A 661 12.44 -3.38 -5.90
C ASP A 661 13.00 -4.08 -7.15
N VAL A 662 14.02 -4.89 -6.95
CA VAL A 662 14.67 -5.71 -7.99
C VAL A 662 14.63 -7.20 -7.60
N SER A 663 13.71 -7.57 -6.72
CA SER A 663 13.58 -8.92 -6.18
C SER A 663 13.13 -9.96 -7.21
N ALA A 664 13.34 -11.24 -6.90
CA ALA A 664 12.94 -12.36 -7.78
C ALA A 664 13.52 -12.23 -9.20
N ASN A 665 14.84 -12.12 -9.28
CA ASN A 665 15.59 -12.13 -10.53
C ASN A 665 16.76 -13.13 -10.41
N HIS A 666 17.73 -13.08 -11.32
CA HIS A 666 18.91 -13.95 -11.32
C HIS A 666 20.20 -13.11 -11.26
N LEU A 667 20.16 -11.96 -10.59
CA LEU A 667 21.31 -11.07 -10.45
C LEU A 667 22.37 -11.70 -9.54
N ASP A 668 23.64 -11.53 -9.87
CA ASP A 668 24.78 -12.13 -9.17
C ASP A 668 25.84 -11.11 -8.77
N GLY A 669 26.94 -11.58 -8.16
CA GLY A 669 28.06 -10.76 -7.72
C GLY A 669 27.79 -10.00 -6.42
N LYS A 670 28.70 -9.06 -6.09
CA LYS A 670 28.68 -8.33 -4.83
C LYS A 670 27.93 -7.01 -4.95
N LEU A 671 27.28 -6.60 -3.85
CA LEU A 671 26.73 -5.25 -3.72
C LEU A 671 27.86 -4.20 -3.70
N PRO A 672 27.68 -3.05 -4.38
CA PRO A 672 28.65 -1.95 -4.31
C PRO A 672 28.81 -1.37 -2.90
N GLU A 673 30.05 -1.17 -2.47
CA GLU A 673 30.38 -0.69 -1.12
C GLU A 673 29.81 0.70 -0.80
N ASN A 674 29.50 1.51 -1.83
CA ASN A 674 28.98 2.86 -1.72
C ASN A 674 27.46 2.97 -1.94
N ILE A 675 26.70 1.87 -1.94
CA ILE A 675 25.24 1.89 -2.19
C ILE A 675 24.48 2.89 -1.31
N GLY A 676 24.82 2.99 -0.02
CA GLY A 676 24.15 3.95 0.88
C GLY A 676 24.47 5.42 0.60
N LYS A 677 25.56 5.70 -0.13
CA LYS A 677 25.88 7.04 -0.64
C LYS A 677 25.22 7.34 -1.99
N ILE A 678 25.00 6.31 -2.81
CA ILE A 678 24.33 6.44 -4.11
C ILE A 678 22.84 6.78 -3.89
N PHE A 679 22.18 6.11 -2.94
CA PHE A 679 20.75 6.29 -2.64
C PHE A 679 20.51 6.74 -1.19
N PRO A 680 20.84 7.99 -0.82
CA PRO A 680 20.80 8.45 0.58
C PRO A 680 19.36 8.56 1.15
N ASN A 681 18.36 8.76 0.29
CA ASN A 681 16.96 9.02 0.67
C ASN A 681 16.03 7.82 0.45
N LEU A 682 16.61 6.62 0.29
CA LEU A 682 15.82 5.43 0.02
C LEU A 682 15.01 5.01 1.25
N LEU A 683 13.72 4.77 1.07
CA LEU A 683 12.78 4.28 2.09
C LEU A 683 12.60 2.77 2.01
N TYR A 684 12.59 2.22 0.80
CA TYR A 684 12.34 0.80 0.52
C TYR A 684 13.39 0.23 -0.41
N LEU A 685 14.06 -0.83 0.03
CA LEU A 685 15.02 -1.59 -0.76
C LEU A 685 14.76 -3.09 -0.67
N ASN A 686 14.35 -3.70 -1.79
CA ASN A 686 14.17 -5.15 -1.88
C ASN A 686 15.00 -5.74 -3.01
N LEU A 687 15.97 -6.58 -2.63
CA LEU A 687 16.83 -7.36 -3.53
C LEU A 687 16.67 -8.87 -3.29
N SER A 688 15.62 -9.29 -2.59
CA SER A 688 15.39 -10.69 -2.23
C SER A 688 15.28 -11.62 -3.43
N ASN A 689 15.52 -12.92 -3.22
CA ASN A 689 15.37 -13.96 -4.22
C ASN A 689 16.20 -13.67 -5.49
N ASN A 690 17.51 -13.51 -5.30
CA ASN A 690 18.53 -13.34 -6.34
C ASN A 690 19.74 -14.25 -6.01
N ASN A 691 20.84 -14.12 -6.74
CA ASN A 691 22.10 -14.84 -6.52
C ASN A 691 23.22 -13.92 -5.99
N LEU A 692 22.88 -12.84 -5.28
CA LEU A 692 23.86 -11.86 -4.78
C LEU A 692 24.72 -12.49 -3.67
N GLU A 693 26.00 -12.12 -3.62
CA GLU A 693 26.98 -12.72 -2.71
C GLU A 693 27.88 -11.68 -2.01
N GLY A 694 28.73 -12.16 -1.11
CA GLY A 694 29.68 -11.34 -0.35
C GLY A 694 29.10 -10.81 0.97
N ASN A 695 29.78 -9.82 1.55
CA ASN A 695 29.36 -9.20 2.82
C ASN A 695 28.41 -8.02 2.54
N LEU A 696 27.62 -7.64 3.54
CA LEU A 696 26.81 -6.42 3.48
C LEU A 696 27.70 -5.16 3.56
N PRO A 697 27.57 -4.22 2.61
CA PRO A 697 28.28 -2.93 2.66
C PRO A 697 27.97 -2.14 3.92
N SER A 698 29.00 -1.57 4.55
CA SER A 698 28.80 -0.73 5.74
C SER A 698 28.12 0.61 5.42
N SER A 699 28.15 1.06 4.16
CA SER A 699 27.51 2.32 3.75
C SER A 699 25.99 2.31 3.92
N ILE A 700 25.35 1.13 3.91
CA ILE A 700 23.89 0.99 4.16
C ILE A 700 23.52 1.61 5.51
N SER A 701 24.41 1.53 6.50
CA SER A 701 24.23 2.12 7.82
C SER A 701 24.04 3.65 7.82
N GLY A 702 24.35 4.34 6.72
CA GLY A 702 24.14 5.79 6.59
C GLY A 702 22.79 6.18 5.98
N MET A 703 21.93 5.22 5.64
CA MET A 703 20.62 5.49 5.01
C MET A 703 19.59 5.81 6.10
N LEU A 704 19.49 7.09 6.47
CA LEU A 704 18.71 7.57 7.62
C LEU A 704 17.20 7.27 7.50
N TYR A 705 16.67 7.34 6.29
CA TYR A 705 15.24 7.20 6.01
C TYR A 705 14.80 5.76 5.67
N LEU A 706 15.73 4.82 5.59
CA LEU A 706 15.42 3.45 5.17
C LEU A 706 14.49 2.78 6.19
N GLU A 707 13.28 2.42 5.76
CA GLU A 707 12.26 1.77 6.59
C GLU A 707 12.21 0.25 6.37
N VAL A 708 12.41 -0.20 5.12
CA VAL A 708 12.32 -1.61 4.73
C VAL A 708 13.58 -2.02 3.98
N LEU A 709 14.23 -3.08 4.48
CA LEU A 709 15.35 -3.74 3.84
C LEU A 709 15.10 -5.25 3.76
N ASP A 710 14.96 -5.76 2.54
CA ASP A 710 14.76 -7.19 2.28
C ASP A 710 15.80 -7.74 1.30
N PHE A 711 16.74 -8.50 1.85
CA PHE A 711 17.81 -9.20 1.13
C PHE A 711 17.68 -10.72 1.28
N SER A 712 16.51 -11.22 1.65
CA SER A 712 16.29 -12.64 1.88
C SER A 712 16.52 -13.49 0.63
N SER A 713 16.81 -14.79 0.80
CA SER A 713 16.99 -15.74 -0.30
C SER A 713 18.06 -15.29 -1.30
N ASN A 714 19.28 -15.12 -0.81
CA ASN A 714 20.48 -14.77 -1.59
C ASN A 714 21.67 -15.64 -1.10
N ASN A 715 22.87 -15.35 -1.56
CA ASN A 715 24.11 -16.02 -1.17
C ASN A 715 25.04 -15.10 -0.34
N PHE A 716 24.48 -14.16 0.43
CA PHE A 716 25.26 -13.27 1.28
C PHE A 716 25.90 -14.03 2.45
N SER A 717 27.02 -13.51 2.96
CA SER A 717 27.79 -14.11 4.05
C SER A 717 28.43 -13.05 4.95
N GLY A 718 29.21 -13.48 5.94
CA GLY A 718 29.87 -12.59 6.90
C GLY A 718 28.91 -12.08 7.99
N GLY A 719 29.38 -11.12 8.79
CA GLY A 719 28.59 -10.52 9.86
C GLY A 719 27.75 -9.33 9.39
N VAL A 720 26.55 -9.16 9.96
CA VAL A 720 25.70 -7.99 9.71
C VAL A 720 26.34 -6.75 10.36
N PRO A 721 26.55 -5.64 9.61
CA PRO A 721 27.15 -4.43 10.17
C PRO A 721 26.35 -3.89 11.37
N ARG A 722 27.01 -3.71 12.52
CA ARG A 722 26.37 -3.14 13.73
C ARG A 722 25.72 -1.77 13.46
N GLY A 723 26.31 -0.99 12.55
CA GLY A 723 25.82 0.31 12.12
C GLY A 723 24.41 0.29 11.53
N LEU A 724 23.95 -0.84 10.98
CA LEU A 724 22.61 -0.95 10.39
C LEU A 724 21.50 -0.64 11.41
N ASN A 725 21.75 -0.95 12.68
CA ASN A 725 20.78 -0.76 13.76
C ASN A 725 20.97 0.55 14.54
N THR A 726 22.13 1.20 14.40
CA THR A 726 22.43 2.47 15.08
C THR A 726 22.35 3.68 14.14
N GLY A 727 22.51 3.47 12.85
CA GLY A 727 22.55 4.52 11.83
C GLY A 727 21.30 4.60 10.96
N CYS A 728 20.62 3.49 10.66
CA CYS A 728 19.31 3.52 9.99
C CYS A 728 18.20 3.74 11.02
N LEU A 729 18.00 4.99 11.41
CA LEU A 729 17.08 5.36 12.49
C LEU A 729 15.62 5.02 12.15
N SER A 730 15.23 5.01 10.88
CA SER A 730 13.86 4.68 10.47
C SER A 730 13.64 3.20 10.18
N LEU A 731 14.64 2.31 10.35
CA LEU A 731 14.53 0.91 9.91
C LEU A 731 13.56 0.11 10.79
N ARG A 732 12.43 -0.27 10.19
CA ARG A 732 11.32 -0.98 10.84
C ARG A 732 11.27 -2.45 10.46
N ILE A 733 11.60 -2.77 9.21
CA ILE A 733 11.54 -4.14 8.69
C ILE A 733 12.89 -4.52 8.13
N LEU A 734 13.45 -5.59 8.69
CA LEU A 734 14.72 -6.15 8.24
C LEU A 734 14.56 -7.65 8.01
N ASN A 735 14.65 -8.05 6.75
CA ASN A 735 14.59 -9.45 6.33
C ASN A 735 15.90 -9.87 5.65
N LEU A 736 16.64 -10.74 6.33
CA LEU A 736 17.91 -11.32 5.88
C LEU A 736 17.82 -12.87 5.81
N ALA A 737 16.61 -13.42 5.81
CA ALA A 737 16.37 -14.86 5.85
C ALA A 737 17.03 -15.62 4.67
N HIS A 738 17.27 -16.92 4.83
CA HIS A 738 17.80 -17.80 3.77
C HIS A 738 19.09 -17.28 3.11
N ASN A 739 20.14 -17.11 3.92
CA ASN A 739 21.46 -16.64 3.49
C ASN A 739 22.57 -17.40 4.26
N GLY A 740 23.83 -16.96 4.12
CA GLY A 740 24.99 -17.48 4.83
C GLY A 740 25.54 -16.54 5.91
N PHE A 741 24.74 -15.63 6.47
CA PHE A 741 25.20 -14.68 7.49
C PHE A 741 25.63 -15.39 8.78
N ASN A 742 26.65 -14.88 9.45
CA ASN A 742 27.21 -15.44 10.67
C ASN A 742 27.48 -14.36 11.75
N GLY A 743 27.97 -14.79 12.91
CA GLY A 743 28.26 -13.88 14.03
C GLY A 743 27.02 -13.61 14.89
N ALA A 744 26.88 -12.37 15.37
CA ALA A 744 25.82 -11.95 16.28
C ALA A 744 24.73 -11.16 15.55
N ILE A 745 23.47 -11.39 15.91
CA ILE A 745 22.33 -10.54 15.54
C ILE A 745 22.29 -9.37 16.50
N PHE A 746 22.35 -8.16 15.96
CA PHE A 746 22.19 -6.93 16.72
C PHE A 746 20.77 -6.40 16.52
N VAL A 747 20.05 -6.13 17.61
CA VAL A 747 18.67 -5.59 17.58
C VAL A 747 18.68 -4.14 18.05
N GLY A 748 18.11 -3.25 17.23
CA GLY A 748 17.89 -1.83 17.50
C GLY A 748 16.53 -1.56 18.15
N THR A 749 16.19 -0.28 18.34
CA THR A 749 14.96 0.13 19.06
C THR A 749 13.73 0.29 18.17
N ASN A 750 13.92 0.59 16.89
CA ASN A 750 12.82 0.97 15.98
C ASN A 750 12.36 -0.19 15.07
N GLN A 751 12.96 -1.36 15.22
CA GLN A 751 12.60 -2.56 14.46
C GLN A 751 11.30 -3.16 14.98
N GLU A 752 10.38 -3.37 14.05
CA GLU A 752 9.08 -3.98 14.27
C GLU A 752 9.09 -5.45 13.81
N ILE A 753 9.67 -5.72 12.63
CA ILE A 753 9.74 -7.06 12.04
C ILE A 753 11.20 -7.41 11.76
N LEU A 754 11.64 -8.54 12.31
CA LEU A 754 12.98 -9.07 12.13
C LEU A 754 12.92 -10.53 11.66
N GLN A 755 13.38 -10.78 10.44
CA GLN A 755 13.46 -12.11 9.84
C GLN A 755 14.91 -12.47 9.53
N MET A 756 15.45 -13.42 10.27
CA MET A 756 16.86 -13.83 10.27
C MET A 756 17.00 -15.36 10.16
N ASN A 757 15.92 -16.07 9.85
CA ASN A 757 15.90 -17.51 9.77
C ASN A 757 16.81 -18.07 8.66
N ASP A 758 17.19 -19.34 8.78
CA ASP A 758 17.97 -20.06 7.76
C ASP A 758 19.31 -19.36 7.45
N ASN A 759 20.10 -19.17 8.50
CA ASN A 759 21.42 -18.53 8.47
C ASN A 759 22.42 -19.29 9.37
N GLN A 760 23.56 -18.68 9.69
CA GLN A 760 24.62 -19.24 10.54
C GLN A 760 24.91 -18.36 11.76
N PHE A 761 23.91 -17.62 12.26
CA PHE A 761 24.05 -16.77 13.46
C PHE A 761 24.30 -17.60 14.71
N THR A 762 25.03 -17.03 15.66
CA THR A 762 25.50 -17.72 16.87
C THR A 762 25.01 -17.10 18.18
N SER A 763 24.55 -15.84 18.14
CA SER A 763 24.02 -15.12 19.30
C SER A 763 23.08 -14.00 18.85
N ILE A 764 22.28 -13.49 19.79
CA ILE A 764 21.40 -12.33 19.61
C ILE A 764 21.63 -11.35 20.76
N THR A 765 21.76 -10.06 20.46
CA THR A 765 22.11 -9.03 21.44
C THR A 765 21.39 -7.71 21.16
N LEU A 766 20.93 -7.08 22.23
CA LEU A 766 20.32 -5.76 22.17
C LEU A 766 21.40 -4.67 22.15
N VAL A 767 21.29 -3.70 21.25
CA VAL A 767 22.34 -2.67 21.06
C VAL A 767 22.27 -1.56 22.12
N THR A 768 21.10 -1.33 22.71
CA THR A 768 20.84 -0.24 23.68
C THR A 768 20.14 -0.77 24.93
N ASN A 769 20.04 0.05 25.98
CA ASN A 769 19.25 -0.29 27.18
C ASN A 769 17.78 0.12 27.07
N SER A 770 17.34 0.57 25.89
CA SER A 770 15.98 1.08 25.66
C SER A 770 14.99 -0.06 25.41
N THR A 771 13.70 0.23 25.58
CA THR A 771 12.62 -0.72 25.28
C THR A 771 12.49 -0.92 23.77
N VAL A 772 12.31 -2.17 23.35
CA VAL A 772 12.09 -2.57 21.96
C VAL A 772 10.61 -2.86 21.75
N SER A 773 10.07 -2.50 20.59
CA SER A 773 8.68 -2.75 20.20
C SER A 773 8.59 -3.71 19.00
N LEU A 774 9.17 -4.92 19.14
CA LEU A 774 9.09 -5.96 18.11
C LEU A 774 7.69 -6.58 18.09
N SER A 775 7.11 -6.69 16.89
CA SER A 775 5.88 -7.44 16.63
C SER A 775 6.15 -8.84 16.08
N TYR A 776 7.22 -9.01 15.31
CA TYR A 776 7.59 -10.28 14.68
C TYR A 776 9.10 -10.53 14.79
N LEU A 777 9.48 -11.69 15.32
CA LEU A 777 10.87 -12.13 15.39
C LEU A 777 10.98 -13.60 14.95
N ASP A 778 11.66 -13.85 13.84
CA ASP A 778 12.04 -15.20 13.40
C ASP A 778 13.57 -15.31 13.28
N ILE A 779 14.15 -16.13 14.15
CA ILE A 779 15.57 -16.46 14.22
C ILE A 779 15.80 -17.98 14.12
N SER A 780 14.83 -18.71 13.57
CA SER A 780 14.88 -20.17 13.44
C SER A 780 15.99 -20.65 12.50
N ASN A 781 16.32 -21.94 12.54
CA ASN A 781 17.31 -22.57 11.65
C ASN A 781 18.66 -21.83 11.66
N ASN A 782 19.24 -21.64 12.84
CA ASN A 782 20.53 -20.97 13.05
C ASN A 782 21.42 -21.81 14.00
N ARG A 783 22.56 -21.26 14.44
CA ARG A 783 23.49 -21.91 15.39
C ARG A 783 23.49 -21.22 16.76
N ILE A 784 22.38 -20.59 17.15
CA ILE A 784 22.32 -19.82 18.39
C ILE A 784 22.31 -20.78 19.58
N SER A 785 23.24 -20.59 20.52
CA SER A 785 23.41 -21.47 21.68
C SER A 785 23.45 -20.67 22.98
N ASP A 786 22.32 -20.04 23.30
CA ASP A 786 22.16 -19.17 24.48
C ASP A 786 20.84 -19.48 25.23
N THR A 787 20.56 -18.77 26.31
CA THR A 787 19.24 -18.70 26.95
C THR A 787 18.38 -17.61 26.27
N ILE A 788 17.05 -17.68 26.39
CA ILE A 788 16.16 -16.63 25.88
C ILE A 788 16.44 -15.32 26.64
N PRO A 789 16.88 -14.24 25.97
CA PRO A 789 17.13 -12.97 26.64
C PRO A 789 15.87 -12.34 27.24
N ARG A 790 15.97 -11.79 28.45
CA ARG A 790 14.83 -11.18 29.17
C ARG A 790 14.15 -10.03 28.41
N TRP A 791 14.91 -9.27 27.61
CA TRP A 791 14.37 -8.12 26.87
C TRP A 791 13.34 -8.54 25.81
N ILE A 792 13.38 -9.79 25.31
CA ILE A 792 12.36 -10.31 24.40
C ILE A 792 11.01 -10.39 25.11
N GLY A 793 11.00 -10.78 26.40
CA GLY A 793 9.78 -10.81 27.20
C GLY A 793 9.18 -9.43 27.46
N ASN A 794 10.01 -8.40 27.57
CA ASN A 794 9.55 -7.03 27.80
C ASN A 794 8.97 -6.34 26.55
N SER A 795 9.00 -6.96 25.37
CA SER A 795 8.39 -6.38 24.15
C SER A 795 6.86 -6.50 24.21
N SER A 796 6.17 -5.39 24.48
CA SER A 796 4.71 -5.38 24.65
C SER A 796 3.91 -5.61 23.36
N ALA A 797 4.55 -5.48 22.19
CA ALA A 797 3.91 -5.59 20.89
C ALA A 797 4.09 -6.97 20.23
N LEU A 798 4.79 -7.92 20.89
CA LEU A 798 5.21 -9.17 20.27
C LEU A 798 4.01 -10.06 19.94
N LYS A 799 3.85 -10.38 18.66
CA LYS A 799 2.80 -11.28 18.16
C LYS A 799 3.36 -12.66 17.80
N THR A 800 4.53 -12.67 17.16
CA THR A 800 5.17 -13.89 16.67
C THR A 800 6.61 -13.97 17.15
N LEU A 801 6.96 -15.11 17.76
CA LEU A 801 8.32 -15.45 18.16
C LEU A 801 8.65 -16.87 17.69
N VAL A 802 9.56 -16.97 16.72
CA VAL A 802 10.03 -18.24 16.16
C VAL A 802 11.53 -18.37 16.41
N MET A 803 11.90 -19.35 17.22
CA MET A 803 13.28 -19.67 17.61
C MET A 803 13.63 -21.14 17.33
N ALA A 804 12.83 -21.82 16.52
CA ALA A 804 12.95 -23.24 16.22
C ALA A 804 14.34 -23.63 15.67
N ASN A 805 14.72 -24.90 15.82
CA ASN A 805 15.93 -25.46 15.20
C ASN A 805 17.20 -24.64 15.51
N ASN A 806 17.52 -24.52 16.80
CA ASN A 806 18.71 -23.86 17.31
C ASN A 806 19.31 -24.68 18.47
N GLY A 807 20.26 -24.10 19.20
CA GLY A 807 20.84 -24.67 20.42
C GLY A 807 20.39 -23.96 21.71
N PHE A 808 19.22 -23.30 21.73
CA PHE A 808 18.77 -22.58 22.92
C PHE A 808 18.56 -23.53 24.11
N TYR A 809 18.97 -23.11 25.31
CA TYR A 809 18.85 -23.92 26.52
C TYR A 809 18.31 -23.10 27.71
N GLY A 810 18.16 -23.76 28.86
CA GLY A 810 17.62 -23.14 30.07
C GLY A 810 16.10 -23.25 30.16
N ARG A 811 15.47 -22.25 30.78
CA ARG A 811 14.01 -22.18 31.03
C ARG A 811 13.39 -21.02 30.26
N ILE A 812 12.09 -21.12 29.97
CA ILE A 812 11.28 -20.05 29.38
C ILE A 812 11.13 -18.89 30.40
N PRO A 813 11.45 -17.63 30.05
CA PRO A 813 11.26 -16.47 30.93
C PRO A 813 9.78 -16.21 31.28
N CYS A 814 9.51 -15.74 32.51
CA CYS A 814 8.16 -15.41 32.96
C CYS A 814 7.64 -14.10 32.35
N GLU A 815 8.55 -13.25 31.90
CA GLU A 815 8.29 -11.91 31.40
C GLU A 815 7.64 -11.93 30.01
N LEU A 816 7.65 -13.07 29.30
CA LEU A 816 7.02 -13.19 27.98
C LEU A 816 5.53 -12.81 28.03
N ASN A 817 5.18 -11.80 27.23
CA ASN A 817 3.82 -11.35 27.02
C ASN A 817 3.58 -11.15 25.52
N MET A 818 2.82 -12.04 24.90
CA MET A 818 2.63 -12.05 23.45
C MET A 818 1.28 -12.60 23.02
N THR A 819 0.89 -12.31 21.77
CA THR A 819 -0.41 -12.70 21.19
C THR A 819 -0.22 -13.29 19.79
N GLY A 820 -0.47 -14.57 19.58
CA GLY A 820 -0.23 -15.22 18.28
C GLY A 820 0.58 -16.51 18.41
N THR A 821 1.80 -16.55 17.86
CA THR A 821 2.61 -17.77 17.72
C THR A 821 3.88 -17.73 18.55
N LEU A 822 4.10 -18.77 19.36
CA LEU A 822 5.35 -19.06 20.06
C LEU A 822 5.89 -20.41 19.60
N ASP A 823 7.00 -20.40 18.88
CA ASP A 823 7.69 -21.60 18.43
C ASP A 823 9.11 -21.67 19.00
N LEU A 824 9.31 -22.62 19.91
CA LEU A 824 10.58 -22.94 20.55
C LEU A 824 11.03 -24.38 20.24
N SER A 825 10.45 -25.00 19.21
CA SER A 825 10.69 -26.40 18.86
C SER A 825 12.15 -26.70 18.51
N HIS A 826 12.55 -27.97 18.62
CA HIS A 826 13.86 -28.48 18.24
C HIS A 826 15.03 -27.67 18.82
N ASN A 827 15.04 -27.54 20.15
CA ASN A 827 16.08 -26.85 20.93
C ASN A 827 16.55 -27.73 22.10
N LEU A 828 17.27 -27.15 23.06
CA LEU A 828 17.82 -27.81 24.24
C LEU A 828 17.18 -27.33 25.55
N PHE A 829 15.94 -26.82 25.52
CA PHE A 829 15.24 -26.35 26.72
C PHE A 829 14.99 -27.48 27.71
N THR A 830 15.11 -27.17 29.02
CA THR A 830 15.03 -28.16 30.11
C THR A 830 14.15 -27.66 31.26
N GLY A 831 13.84 -28.57 32.19
CA GLY A 831 12.99 -28.26 33.35
C GLY A 831 11.51 -28.30 33.01
N SER A 832 10.66 -27.90 33.95
CA SER A 832 9.21 -27.86 33.75
C SER A 832 8.77 -26.53 33.15
N LEU A 833 7.64 -26.54 32.43
CA LEU A 833 6.97 -25.31 32.00
C LEU A 833 6.63 -24.44 33.23
N PRO A 834 7.01 -23.15 33.22
CA PRO A 834 6.89 -22.32 34.40
C PRO A 834 5.43 -21.91 34.65
N SER A 835 4.99 -21.94 35.91
CA SER A 835 3.60 -21.63 36.29
C SER A 835 3.22 -20.15 36.12
N CYS A 836 4.21 -19.27 35.96
CA CYS A 836 4.03 -17.83 35.70
C CYS A 836 3.71 -17.50 34.24
N LEU A 837 3.92 -18.43 33.29
CA LEU A 837 3.73 -18.19 31.86
C LEU A 837 2.24 -18.17 31.53
N ASN A 838 1.62 -16.99 31.59
CA ASN A 838 0.19 -16.80 31.36
C ASN A 838 -0.05 -15.98 30.08
N LEU A 839 -0.32 -16.67 28.97
CA LEU A 839 -0.51 -16.08 27.64
C LEU A 839 -1.94 -16.33 27.13
N PRO A 840 -2.96 -15.64 27.68
CA PRO A 840 -4.37 -15.96 27.41
C PRO A 840 -4.80 -15.77 25.94
N LYS A 841 -4.05 -14.92 25.21
CA LYS A 841 -4.28 -14.58 23.79
C LYS A 841 -3.36 -15.34 22.83
N LEU A 842 -2.56 -16.30 23.30
CA LEU A 842 -1.73 -17.13 22.43
C LEU A 842 -2.60 -18.06 21.59
N GLU A 843 -2.26 -18.22 20.32
CA GLU A 843 -3.00 -19.04 19.35
C GLU A 843 -2.23 -20.32 19.02
N HIS A 844 -0.91 -20.26 18.90
CA HIS A 844 -0.09 -21.43 18.56
C HIS A 844 1.12 -21.55 19.51
N LEU A 845 1.28 -22.74 20.08
CA LEU A 845 2.40 -23.09 20.96
C LEU A 845 3.10 -24.36 20.46
N TYR A 846 4.37 -24.21 20.05
CA TYR A 846 5.24 -25.29 19.58
C TYR A 846 6.46 -25.43 20.50
N LEU A 847 6.59 -26.59 21.13
CA LEU A 847 7.66 -26.92 22.07
C LEU A 847 8.31 -28.28 21.77
N GLN A 848 7.94 -28.91 20.66
CA GLN A 848 8.36 -30.28 20.34
C GLN A 848 9.86 -30.42 20.13
N GLY A 849 10.40 -31.62 20.34
CA GLY A 849 11.83 -31.89 20.12
C GLY A 849 12.76 -31.18 21.13
N ASN A 850 12.33 -31.05 22.38
CA ASN A 850 13.09 -30.43 23.47
C ASN A 850 13.36 -31.45 24.61
N LYS A 851 13.83 -30.97 25.77
CA LYS A 851 14.08 -31.77 26.98
C LYS A 851 13.22 -31.31 28.16
N PHE A 852 12.01 -30.81 27.91
CA PHE A 852 11.10 -30.40 28.97
C PHE A 852 10.65 -31.60 29.82
N THR A 853 10.42 -31.35 31.11
CA THR A 853 10.10 -32.36 32.14
C THR A 853 8.90 -31.93 32.99
N GLY A 854 8.49 -32.76 33.94
CA GLY A 854 7.34 -32.47 34.82
C GLY A 854 6.00 -32.69 34.12
N SER A 855 4.91 -32.21 34.70
CA SER A 855 3.55 -32.31 34.14
C SER A 855 3.13 -31.02 33.44
N ILE A 856 2.09 -31.09 32.60
CA ILE A 856 1.46 -29.91 31.99
C ILE A 856 0.95 -28.99 33.12
N PRO A 857 1.40 -27.73 33.22
CA PRO A 857 1.03 -26.84 34.32
C PRO A 857 -0.40 -26.30 34.13
N LYS A 858 -1.13 -26.09 35.24
CA LYS A 858 -2.52 -25.61 35.21
C LYS A 858 -2.71 -24.28 34.47
N VAL A 859 -1.69 -23.43 34.46
CA VAL A 859 -1.72 -22.12 33.79
C VAL A 859 -1.96 -22.23 32.28
N LEU A 860 -1.52 -23.32 31.64
CA LEU A 860 -1.69 -23.54 30.20
C LEU A 860 -3.18 -23.59 29.82
N PHE A 861 -4.04 -24.09 30.71
CA PHE A 861 -5.48 -24.15 30.47
C PHE A 861 -6.19 -22.78 30.51
N ASN A 862 -5.48 -21.71 30.89
CA ASN A 862 -5.96 -20.33 30.76
C ASN A 862 -5.76 -19.75 29.36
N PHE A 863 -5.11 -20.46 28.43
CA PHE A 863 -4.81 -19.96 27.08
C PHE A 863 -6.05 -20.12 26.20
N SER A 864 -7.08 -19.32 26.47
CA SER A 864 -8.42 -19.49 25.87
C SER A 864 -8.46 -19.34 24.34
N SER A 865 -7.47 -18.66 23.74
CA SER A 865 -7.35 -18.49 22.29
C SER A 865 -6.62 -19.63 21.57
N LEU A 866 -6.05 -20.59 22.29
CA LEU A 866 -5.15 -21.60 21.73
C LEU A 866 -5.84 -22.49 20.68
N LEU A 867 -5.24 -22.56 19.50
CA LEU A 867 -5.64 -23.37 18.34
C LEU A 867 -4.72 -24.58 18.17
N THR A 868 -3.42 -24.42 18.42
CA THR A 868 -2.42 -25.48 18.32
C THR A 868 -1.63 -25.61 19.62
N LEU A 869 -1.56 -26.83 20.14
CA LEU A 869 -0.65 -27.22 21.20
C LEU A 869 0.20 -28.41 20.73
N ASP A 870 1.47 -28.15 20.49
CA ASP A 870 2.47 -29.19 20.20
C ASP A 870 3.55 -29.20 21.27
N ILE A 871 3.60 -30.28 22.04
CA ILE A 871 4.63 -30.54 23.04
C ILE A 871 5.26 -31.93 22.85
N GLY A 872 5.20 -32.45 21.61
CA GLY A 872 5.70 -33.76 21.25
C GLY A 872 7.21 -33.94 21.51
N ASP A 873 7.69 -35.18 21.50
CA ASP A 873 9.13 -35.53 21.59
C ASP A 873 9.86 -34.76 22.71
N ASN A 874 9.37 -34.94 23.94
CA ASN A 874 9.89 -34.33 25.16
C ASN A 874 9.93 -35.38 26.30
N ASN A 875 10.21 -34.95 27.52
CA ASN A 875 10.25 -35.81 28.71
C ASN A 875 9.14 -35.46 29.71
N PHE A 876 7.97 -35.00 29.23
CA PHE A 876 6.81 -34.71 30.08
C PHE A 876 6.25 -35.99 30.70
N THR A 877 5.72 -35.86 31.92
CA THR A 877 5.23 -36.94 32.79
C THR A 877 3.86 -36.59 33.38
N GLY A 878 3.26 -37.50 34.14
CA GLY A 878 1.94 -37.30 34.75
C GLY A 878 0.81 -37.70 33.80
N SER A 879 -0.42 -37.24 34.08
CA SER A 879 -1.61 -37.54 33.27
C SER A 879 -2.16 -36.29 32.59
N ILE A 880 -2.94 -36.46 31.51
CA ILE A 880 -3.73 -35.36 30.94
C ILE A 880 -4.76 -34.92 31.98
N SER A 881 -4.75 -33.64 32.35
CA SER A 881 -5.65 -33.11 33.38
C SER A 881 -7.06 -32.85 32.83
N VAL A 882 -8.07 -32.97 33.68
CA VAL A 882 -9.49 -32.80 33.32
C VAL A 882 -9.82 -31.35 32.93
N GLU A 883 -8.97 -30.40 33.30
CA GLU A 883 -9.04 -28.99 32.94
C GLU A 883 -8.75 -28.73 31.45
N ILE A 884 -8.24 -29.71 30.69
CA ILE A 884 -8.02 -29.58 29.23
C ILE A 884 -9.28 -29.13 28.48
N LYS A 885 -10.47 -29.45 29.00
CA LYS A 885 -11.77 -28.96 28.50
C LYS A 885 -11.89 -27.45 28.43
N GLN A 886 -11.02 -26.66 29.08
CA GLN A 886 -11.05 -25.21 29.01
C GLN A 886 -10.57 -24.68 27.64
N LEU A 887 -9.79 -25.45 26.89
CA LEU A 887 -9.21 -25.06 25.60
C LEU A 887 -10.20 -25.27 24.43
N GLN A 888 -11.39 -24.68 24.51
CA GLN A 888 -12.51 -24.95 23.60
C GLN A 888 -12.24 -24.63 22.11
N ARG A 889 -11.23 -23.78 21.83
CA ARG A 889 -10.81 -23.41 20.47
C ARG A 889 -9.76 -24.34 19.86
N LEU A 890 -9.22 -25.28 20.64
CA LEU A 890 -8.12 -26.13 20.22
C LEU A 890 -8.52 -27.00 19.02
N LYS A 891 -7.68 -26.96 17.97
CA LYS A 891 -7.83 -27.73 16.73
C LYS A 891 -6.78 -28.83 16.61
N VAL A 892 -5.57 -28.57 17.08
CA VAL A 892 -4.44 -29.50 16.98
C VAL A 892 -3.87 -29.76 18.37
N LEU A 893 -3.79 -31.03 18.75
CA LEU A 893 -3.21 -31.49 20.02
C LEU A 893 -2.18 -32.59 19.75
N LEU A 894 -0.89 -32.27 19.91
CA LEU A 894 0.21 -33.20 19.68
C LEU A 894 1.01 -33.40 20.97
N LEU A 895 0.88 -34.59 21.56
CA LEU A 895 1.55 -35.01 22.81
C LEU A 895 2.49 -36.20 22.58
N SER A 896 2.77 -36.57 21.33
CA SER A 896 3.54 -37.75 20.96
C SER A 896 4.92 -37.81 21.63
N GLY A 897 5.48 -38.99 21.82
CA GLY A 897 6.89 -39.14 22.20
C GLY A 897 7.24 -38.59 23.58
N ASN A 898 6.37 -38.84 24.58
CA ASN A 898 6.55 -38.37 25.95
C ASN A 898 6.42 -39.54 26.96
N HIS A 899 6.34 -39.21 28.26
CA HIS A 899 6.17 -40.18 29.35
C HIS A 899 4.84 -39.99 30.09
N PHE A 900 3.79 -39.57 29.38
CA PHE A 900 2.46 -39.45 29.98
C PHE A 900 1.88 -40.81 30.37
N THR A 901 1.16 -40.84 31.49
CA THR A 901 0.60 -42.03 32.14
C THR A 901 -0.86 -41.79 32.52
N GLY A 902 -1.53 -42.80 33.08
CA GLY A 902 -2.94 -42.72 33.46
C GLY A 902 -3.88 -43.05 32.31
N ILE A 903 -5.15 -42.63 32.41
CA ILE A 903 -6.19 -42.85 31.40
C ILE A 903 -6.36 -41.62 30.51
N ILE A 904 -6.85 -41.80 29.28
CA ILE A 904 -7.32 -40.69 28.44
C ILE A 904 -8.65 -40.18 29.03
N PRO A 905 -8.75 -38.93 29.52
CA PRO A 905 -9.95 -38.46 30.21
C PRO A 905 -11.09 -38.14 29.23
N ASN A 906 -12.33 -38.48 29.62
CA ASN A 906 -13.53 -38.15 28.82
C ASN A 906 -13.72 -36.64 28.59
N GLN A 907 -13.13 -35.79 29.43
CA GLN A 907 -13.15 -34.33 29.27
C GLN A 907 -12.49 -33.88 27.96
N LEU A 908 -11.62 -34.69 27.37
CA LEU A 908 -11.00 -34.41 26.08
C LEU A 908 -12.04 -34.41 24.94
N CYS A 909 -13.11 -35.21 25.07
CA CYS A 909 -14.24 -35.22 24.14
C CYS A 909 -15.02 -33.89 24.10
N LEU A 910 -14.82 -32.99 25.07
CA LEU A 910 -15.44 -31.66 25.08
C LEU A 910 -14.72 -30.67 24.15
N LEU A 911 -13.58 -31.04 23.56
CA LEU A 911 -12.84 -30.23 22.60
C LEU A 911 -13.39 -30.44 21.19
N ARG A 912 -14.52 -29.80 20.89
CA ARG A 912 -15.29 -30.08 19.66
C ARG A 912 -14.58 -29.65 18.38
N MET A 913 -13.65 -28.70 18.44
CA MET A 913 -12.96 -28.13 17.28
C MET A 913 -11.71 -28.91 16.83
N ILE A 914 -11.32 -29.96 17.55
CA ILE A 914 -10.15 -30.77 17.21
C ILE A 914 -10.31 -31.36 15.79
N SER A 915 -9.24 -31.26 15.01
CA SER A 915 -9.05 -31.93 13.72
C SER A 915 -7.92 -32.96 13.78
N ILE A 916 -6.84 -32.67 14.48
CA ILE A 916 -5.67 -33.57 14.60
C ILE A 916 -5.37 -33.81 16.07
N MET A 917 -5.27 -35.09 16.45
CA MET A 917 -4.93 -35.53 17.78
C MET A 917 -3.89 -36.64 17.74
N ASP A 918 -2.72 -36.39 18.28
CA ASP A 918 -1.64 -37.37 18.42
C ASP A 918 -1.26 -37.55 19.88
N LEU A 919 -1.61 -38.70 20.45
CA LEU A 919 -1.25 -39.12 21.81
C LEU A 919 -0.28 -40.31 21.79
N SER A 920 0.33 -40.59 20.65
CA SER A 920 1.14 -41.78 20.42
C SER A 920 2.43 -41.81 21.24
N LYS A 921 3.10 -42.97 21.30
CA LYS A 921 4.41 -43.15 21.95
C LYS A 921 4.44 -42.60 23.39
N ASN A 922 3.46 -43.01 24.19
CA ASN A 922 3.33 -42.65 25.59
C ASN A 922 3.05 -43.92 26.43
N ALA A 923 2.64 -43.76 27.69
CA ALA A 923 2.26 -44.85 28.58
C ALA A 923 0.79 -44.74 29.04
N PHE A 924 -0.10 -44.19 28.21
CA PHE A 924 -1.54 -44.16 28.49
C PHE A 924 -2.11 -45.57 28.59
N SER A 925 -3.03 -45.76 29.53
CA SER A 925 -3.63 -47.05 29.91
C SER A 925 -5.16 -46.93 30.00
N GLY A 926 -5.84 -48.04 30.29
CA GLY A 926 -7.31 -48.08 30.30
C GLY A 926 -7.89 -48.19 28.88
N THR A 927 -9.17 -47.86 28.72
CA THR A 927 -9.91 -48.02 27.47
C THR A 927 -9.90 -46.74 26.62
N ILE A 928 -10.05 -46.88 25.31
CA ILE A 928 -10.30 -45.74 24.41
C ILE A 928 -11.68 -45.13 24.77
N PRO A 929 -11.78 -43.81 25.04
CA PRO A 929 -13.05 -43.17 25.38
C PRO A 929 -14.09 -43.29 24.25
N GLN A 930 -15.27 -43.81 24.57
CA GLN A 930 -16.36 -43.93 23.59
C GLN A 930 -16.86 -42.56 23.08
N CYS A 931 -16.72 -41.50 23.88
CA CYS A 931 -17.14 -40.15 23.53
C CYS A 931 -16.28 -39.45 22.47
N LEU A 932 -15.18 -40.06 21.99
CA LEU A 932 -14.36 -39.42 20.95
C LEU A 932 -15.14 -39.14 19.66
N HIS A 933 -16.24 -39.85 19.42
CA HIS A 933 -17.14 -39.58 18.31
C HIS A 933 -17.91 -38.25 18.42
N ASP A 934 -17.96 -37.64 19.61
CA ASP A 934 -18.59 -36.32 19.83
C ASP A 934 -17.73 -35.15 19.30
N ILE A 935 -16.47 -35.41 18.95
CA ILE A 935 -15.54 -34.42 18.37
C ILE A 935 -15.80 -34.31 16.86
N TYR A 936 -15.78 -33.09 16.30
CA TYR A 936 -16.10 -32.88 14.89
C TYR A 936 -15.01 -33.33 13.91
N PHE A 937 -13.74 -33.42 14.32
CA PHE A 937 -12.62 -33.84 13.46
C PHE A 937 -12.65 -33.18 12.07
N GLY A 938 -12.75 -31.84 12.04
CA GLY A 938 -12.77 -31.06 10.78
C GLY A 938 -14.13 -30.94 10.07
N LYS A 939 -15.23 -31.47 10.61
CA LYS A 939 -16.57 -31.38 10.02
C LYS A 939 -17.25 -30.02 10.31
N THR A 940 -16.88 -28.95 9.61
CA THR A 940 -17.54 -27.62 9.71
C THR A 940 -18.38 -27.27 8.47
N THR A 941 -19.53 -26.62 8.65
CA THR A 941 -20.52 -26.30 7.60
C THR A 941 -20.19 -25.08 6.74
N THR A 942 -19.10 -24.37 7.02
CA THR A 942 -18.61 -23.23 6.24
C THR A 942 -17.20 -23.53 5.75
N PRO A 943 -16.92 -23.51 4.43
CA PRO A 943 -15.56 -23.40 3.92
C PRO A 943 -15.10 -21.95 4.15
N SER A 944 -14.83 -21.61 5.39
CA SER A 944 -14.40 -20.26 5.76
C SER A 944 -12.88 -20.17 5.71
N VAL A 945 -12.44 -19.27 4.85
CA VAL A 945 -11.11 -18.69 4.63
C VAL A 945 -10.33 -18.49 5.95
N ASP A 946 -9.05 -18.89 5.95
CA ASP A 946 -7.97 -18.42 6.84
C ASP A 946 -8.23 -18.38 8.37
N TYR A 947 -8.20 -19.54 9.04
CA TYR A 947 -8.12 -19.60 10.52
C TYR A 947 -6.74 -20.02 11.05
N PHE A 948 -5.78 -20.27 10.17
CA PHE A 948 -4.41 -20.64 10.52
C PHE A 948 -3.40 -19.57 10.07
N SER A 949 -3.84 -18.38 9.64
CA SER A 949 -2.96 -17.24 9.38
C SER A 949 -3.11 -16.20 10.49
N GLY A 950 -2.04 -16.03 11.25
CA GLY A 950 -1.90 -14.87 12.13
C GLY A 950 -1.50 -13.67 11.28
N LYS A 951 -2.44 -12.75 11.01
CA LYS A 951 -2.11 -11.50 10.32
C LYS A 951 -1.46 -10.52 11.29
N VAL A 952 -0.27 -10.06 10.95
CA VAL A 952 0.38 -8.95 11.64
C VAL A 952 0.08 -7.69 10.84
N ASP A 953 -0.82 -6.84 11.35
CA ASP A 953 -1.01 -5.47 10.84
C ASP A 953 0.36 -4.78 10.76
N SER A 954 0.91 -4.67 9.55
CA SER A 954 2.05 -3.81 9.24
C SER A 954 1.53 -2.50 8.66
N SER A 955 2.14 -1.38 9.03
CA SER A 955 1.88 -0.09 8.38
C SER A 955 2.09 -0.18 6.87
N SER A 956 1.25 0.48 6.09
CA SER A 956 1.53 0.74 4.68
C SER A 956 2.59 1.84 4.55
N LEU A 957 3.63 1.57 3.76
CA LEU A 957 4.44 2.64 3.17
C LEU A 957 3.66 3.18 1.97
N PHE A 958 3.51 4.50 1.89
CA PHE A 958 2.79 5.15 0.82
C PHE A 958 3.68 6.17 0.11
N ILE A 959 3.75 6.07 -1.21
CA ILE A 959 4.24 7.14 -2.06
C ILE A 959 3.00 7.69 -2.76
N LYS A 960 2.59 8.91 -2.40
CA LYS A 960 1.48 9.58 -3.07
C LYS A 960 1.95 10.13 -4.41
N LEU A 961 1.27 9.73 -5.46
CA LEU A 961 1.41 10.24 -6.83
C LEU A 961 0.10 10.87 -7.25
N SER A 962 0.12 12.19 -7.50
CA SER A 962 -1.02 12.92 -8.06
C SER A 962 -0.67 13.47 -9.43
N TYR A 963 -1.60 13.34 -10.37
CA TYR A 963 -1.56 14.10 -11.61
C TYR A 963 -2.80 14.99 -11.64
N THR A 964 -2.57 16.30 -11.77
CA THR A 964 -3.61 17.32 -11.67
C THR A 964 -3.85 17.96 -13.03
N TYR A 965 -5.08 17.89 -13.52
CA TYR A 965 -5.51 18.56 -14.76
C TYR A 965 -6.76 19.40 -14.49
N LYS A 966 -6.74 20.70 -14.86
CA LYS A 966 -7.85 21.65 -14.62
C LYS A 966 -8.41 21.65 -13.18
N GLY A 967 -7.54 21.53 -12.16
CA GLY A 967 -7.96 21.48 -10.75
C GLY A 967 -8.46 20.11 -10.28
N PHE A 968 -8.65 19.14 -11.18
CA PHE A 968 -8.91 17.75 -10.82
C PHE A 968 -7.58 17.06 -10.50
N SER A 969 -7.30 16.90 -9.22
CA SER A 969 -6.18 16.07 -8.75
C SER A 969 -6.63 14.63 -8.72
N ASN A 970 -6.19 13.85 -9.69
CA ASN A 970 -6.46 12.44 -9.64
C ASN A 970 -5.22 11.76 -9.02
N THR A 971 -5.50 11.09 -7.90
CA THR A 971 -4.48 10.46 -7.07
C THR A 971 -4.34 9.05 -7.60
N TYR A 972 -3.30 8.82 -8.40
CA TYR A 972 -3.23 7.66 -9.29
C TYR A 972 -2.37 6.53 -8.76
N GLY A 973 -1.40 6.79 -7.88
CA GLY A 973 -0.56 5.75 -7.34
C GLY A 973 -0.40 5.94 -5.86
N ASN A 974 -1.08 5.12 -5.07
CA ASN A 974 -0.51 4.68 -3.81
C ASN A 974 0.21 3.40 -4.18
N PHE A 975 1.55 3.39 -4.19
CA PHE A 975 2.28 2.14 -4.20
C PHE A 975 2.02 1.46 -2.86
N TYR A 976 0.90 0.76 -2.79
CA TYR A 976 0.59 -0.14 -1.68
C TYR A 976 1.43 -1.38 -1.89
N GLN A 977 2.63 -1.37 -1.33
CA GLN A 977 3.09 -2.63 -0.79
C GLN A 977 2.39 -2.76 0.56
N TYR A 978 1.32 -3.56 0.59
CA TYR A 978 1.09 -4.36 1.79
C TYR A 978 2.42 -5.08 1.98
N LEU A 979 3.24 -4.59 2.90
CA LEU A 979 4.32 -5.38 3.47
C LEU A 979 3.61 -6.66 3.82
N LYS A 980 3.89 -7.67 2.99
CA LYS A 980 3.10 -8.90 2.87
C LYS A 980 2.78 -9.29 4.31
N ASP A 981 1.48 -9.42 4.64
CA ASP A 981 1.05 -10.07 5.88
C ASP A 981 2.09 -11.15 6.11
N VAL A 982 2.95 -11.03 7.14
CA VAL A 982 3.97 -12.04 7.37
C VAL A 982 3.18 -13.22 7.88
N ASP A 983 2.57 -13.94 6.94
CA ASP A 983 1.70 -15.06 7.16
C ASP A 983 2.58 -16.05 7.89
N VAL A 984 2.32 -16.19 9.18
CA VAL A 984 2.85 -17.31 9.94
C VAL A 984 2.15 -18.52 9.35
N GLU A 985 2.77 -19.15 8.35
CA GLU A 985 2.31 -20.43 7.85
C GLU A 985 2.41 -21.42 9.00
N VAL A 986 1.27 -21.71 9.64
CA VAL A 986 1.15 -22.78 10.63
C VAL A 986 1.62 -24.07 9.96
N GLU A 987 2.68 -24.65 10.52
CA GLU A 987 3.28 -25.91 10.11
C GLU A 987 2.93 -26.96 11.16
N ILE A 988 2.24 -28.02 10.75
CA ILE A 988 1.92 -29.15 11.64
C ILE A 988 2.58 -30.41 11.10
N GLU A 989 3.36 -31.06 11.95
CA GLU A 989 3.92 -32.37 11.67
C GLU A 989 2.95 -33.46 12.14
N PHE A 990 2.57 -34.35 11.24
CA PHE A 990 1.65 -35.45 11.58
C PHE A 990 1.97 -36.71 10.79
N VAL A 991 1.89 -37.86 11.47
CA VAL A 991 2.16 -39.16 10.83
C VAL A 991 0.88 -39.69 10.18
N THR A 992 0.94 -39.90 8.88
CA THR A 992 -0.11 -40.62 8.14
C THR A 992 0.54 -41.45 7.04
N LYS A 993 -0.04 -42.61 6.74
CA LYS A 993 0.50 -43.56 5.74
C LYS A 993 1.96 -43.95 6.01
N TYR A 994 2.34 -44.08 7.29
CA TYR A 994 3.71 -44.33 7.76
C TYR A 994 4.74 -43.24 7.41
N ARG A 995 4.29 -42.06 6.97
CA ARG A 995 5.17 -40.94 6.60
C ARG A 995 5.00 -39.81 7.61
N HIS A 996 6.12 -39.32 8.12
CA HIS A 996 6.18 -38.11 8.91
C HIS A 996 6.25 -36.92 7.95
N ASN A 997 5.12 -36.26 7.72
CA ASN A 997 5.03 -35.13 6.80
C ASN A 997 4.69 -33.85 7.56
N SER A 998 5.21 -32.74 7.05
CA SER A 998 4.81 -31.40 7.45
C SER A 998 3.69 -30.89 6.54
N TYR A 999 2.65 -30.32 7.17
CA TYR A 999 1.47 -29.77 6.50
C TYR A 999 1.39 -28.26 6.76
N LYS A 1000 1.29 -27.46 5.70
CA LYS A 1000 1.24 -25.98 5.76
C LYS A 1000 0.08 -25.39 4.97
N GLY A 1001 -0.47 -24.28 5.46
CA GLY A 1001 -1.49 -23.50 4.76
C GLY A 1001 -2.86 -24.18 4.71
N SER A 1002 -3.59 -23.98 3.60
CA SER A 1002 -5.00 -24.37 3.49
C SER A 1002 -5.26 -25.88 3.63
N ILE A 1003 -4.26 -26.73 3.37
CA ILE A 1003 -4.39 -28.19 3.52
C ILE A 1003 -4.72 -28.60 4.96
N LEU A 1004 -4.28 -27.84 5.96
CA LEU A 1004 -4.58 -28.09 7.37
C LEU A 1004 -6.08 -28.03 7.69
N GLY A 1005 -6.85 -27.26 6.90
CA GLY A 1005 -8.30 -27.21 7.01
C GLY A 1005 -9.00 -28.50 6.54
N TYR A 1006 -8.32 -29.33 5.75
CA TYR A 1006 -8.86 -30.59 5.23
C TYR A 1006 -8.31 -31.83 5.96
N MET A 1007 -7.22 -31.67 6.71
CA MET A 1007 -6.59 -32.76 7.45
C MET A 1007 -7.36 -33.11 8.72
N SER A 1008 -7.55 -34.41 8.95
CA SER A 1008 -8.08 -34.93 10.21
C SER A 1008 -7.46 -36.29 10.55
N GLY A 1009 -7.02 -36.46 11.78
CA GLY A 1009 -6.28 -37.65 12.18
C GLY A 1009 -6.32 -37.93 13.67
N LEU A 1010 -6.32 -39.21 14.02
CA LEU A 1010 -6.25 -39.71 15.38
C LEU A 1010 -5.16 -40.78 15.49
N ASP A 1011 -4.09 -40.46 16.21
CA ASP A 1011 -3.02 -41.40 16.52
C ASP A 1011 -2.96 -41.67 18.03
N LEU A 1012 -3.26 -42.92 18.41
CA LEU A 1012 -3.17 -43.44 19.78
C LEU A 1012 -2.14 -44.57 19.90
N SER A 1013 -1.29 -44.75 18.88
CA SER A 1013 -0.38 -45.89 18.77
C SER A 1013 0.72 -45.88 19.81
N CYS A 1014 1.38 -47.03 20.01
CA CYS A 1014 2.51 -47.16 20.93
C CYS A 1014 2.16 -46.70 22.36
N ASN A 1015 1.06 -47.23 22.91
CA ASN A 1015 0.59 -46.97 24.27
C ASN A 1015 0.30 -48.30 25.01
N LYS A 1016 -0.37 -48.23 26.16
CA LYS A 1016 -0.81 -49.39 26.96
C LYS A 1016 -2.35 -49.47 27.03
N LEU A 1017 -3.03 -48.99 25.99
CA LEU A 1017 -4.50 -48.99 25.94
C LEU A 1017 -5.02 -50.43 25.81
N ALA A 1018 -6.05 -50.76 26.58
CA ALA A 1018 -6.63 -52.10 26.66
C ALA A 1018 -8.16 -52.06 26.49
N GLY A 1019 -8.81 -53.23 26.47
CA GLY A 1019 -10.24 -53.35 26.20
C GLY A 1019 -10.58 -53.30 24.71
N GLY A 1020 -11.87 -53.19 24.39
CA GLY A 1020 -12.38 -53.20 23.01
C GLY A 1020 -12.24 -51.85 22.29
N ILE A 1021 -12.14 -51.89 20.95
CA ILE A 1021 -12.25 -50.68 20.12
C ILE A 1021 -13.72 -50.22 20.11
N PRO A 1022 -14.05 -48.98 20.52
CA PRO A 1022 -15.41 -48.47 20.49
C PRO A 1022 -16.00 -48.44 19.07
N PRO A 1023 -17.15 -49.09 18.82
CA PRO A 1023 -17.82 -49.01 17.52
C PRO A 1023 -18.23 -47.59 17.12
N GLU A 1024 -18.44 -46.70 18.10
CA GLU A 1024 -18.80 -45.30 17.89
C GLU A 1024 -17.73 -44.51 17.12
N LEU A 1025 -16.45 -44.92 17.19
CA LEU A 1025 -15.38 -44.30 16.39
C LEU A 1025 -15.66 -44.36 14.88
N GLY A 1026 -16.39 -45.38 14.41
CA GLY A 1026 -16.84 -45.47 13.02
C GLY A 1026 -17.81 -44.36 12.60
N GLN A 1027 -18.31 -43.54 13.51
CA GLN A 1027 -19.19 -42.40 13.20
C GLN A 1027 -18.43 -41.11 12.84
N ILE A 1028 -17.10 -41.08 13.03
CA ILE A 1028 -16.25 -39.91 12.73
C ILE A 1028 -15.97 -39.84 11.22
N SER A 1029 -17.02 -39.59 10.44
CA SER A 1029 -17.01 -39.67 8.97
C SER A 1029 -16.05 -38.69 8.27
N SER A 1030 -15.39 -37.81 9.01
CA SER A 1030 -14.42 -36.84 8.49
C SER A 1030 -12.98 -37.29 8.62
N LEU A 1031 -12.67 -38.42 9.28
CA LEU A 1031 -11.31 -38.86 9.61
C LEU A 1031 -10.52 -39.37 8.39
N HIS A 1032 -9.29 -38.89 8.18
CA HIS A 1032 -8.39 -39.34 7.10
C HIS A 1032 -7.35 -40.36 7.58
N ALA A 1033 -6.92 -40.29 8.84
CA ALA A 1033 -5.93 -41.21 9.41
C ALA A 1033 -6.35 -41.72 10.78
N LEU A 1034 -6.28 -43.04 10.98
CA LEU A 1034 -6.52 -43.70 12.27
C LEU A 1034 -5.40 -44.70 12.56
N ASN A 1035 -4.69 -44.48 13.66
CA ASN A 1035 -3.62 -45.37 14.10
C ASN A 1035 -3.83 -45.78 15.56
N LEU A 1036 -4.09 -47.06 15.78
CA LEU A 1036 -4.28 -47.69 17.09
C LEU A 1036 -3.24 -48.79 17.36
N SER A 1037 -2.20 -48.86 16.53
CA SER A 1037 -1.21 -49.93 16.56
C SER A 1037 -0.39 -49.95 17.86
N TYR A 1038 0.27 -51.07 18.14
CA TYR A 1038 1.15 -51.22 19.32
C TYR A 1038 0.45 -50.83 20.64
N ASN A 1039 -0.66 -51.51 20.93
CA ASN A 1039 -1.43 -51.37 22.17
C ASN A 1039 -1.78 -52.77 22.72
N GLN A 1040 -2.67 -52.83 23.72
CA GLN A 1040 -3.19 -54.06 24.34
C GLN A 1040 -4.68 -54.23 24.04
N LEU A 1041 -5.16 -53.74 22.89
CA LEU A 1041 -6.57 -53.77 22.53
C LEU A 1041 -7.02 -55.21 22.24
N THR A 1042 -8.26 -55.51 22.63
CA THR A 1042 -8.89 -56.85 22.56
C THR A 1042 -10.25 -56.74 21.87
N GLY A 1043 -10.98 -57.84 21.72
CA GLY A 1043 -12.29 -57.85 21.04
C GLY A 1043 -12.15 -57.83 19.52
N THR A 1044 -13.20 -57.41 18.81
CA THR A 1044 -13.29 -57.46 17.34
C THR A 1044 -13.03 -56.10 16.69
N ILE A 1045 -12.60 -56.10 15.43
CA ILE A 1045 -12.58 -54.88 14.60
C ILE A 1045 -14.03 -54.45 14.33
N PRO A 1046 -14.46 -53.22 14.67
CA PRO A 1046 -15.84 -52.79 14.47
C PRO A 1046 -16.21 -52.69 12.99
N GLU A 1047 -17.33 -53.30 12.59
CA GLU A 1047 -17.88 -53.16 11.23
C GLU A 1047 -18.24 -51.71 10.87
N SER A 1048 -18.55 -50.89 11.88
CA SER A 1048 -18.84 -49.46 11.72
C SER A 1048 -17.71 -48.65 11.08
N PHE A 1049 -16.47 -49.15 11.08
CA PHE A 1049 -15.33 -48.49 10.43
C PHE A 1049 -15.52 -48.38 8.91
N SER A 1050 -16.38 -49.19 8.30
CA SER A 1050 -16.82 -49.06 6.90
C SER A 1050 -17.45 -47.69 6.58
N LYS A 1051 -17.93 -46.95 7.60
CA LYS A 1051 -18.53 -45.61 7.44
C LYS A 1051 -17.50 -44.49 7.41
N LEU A 1052 -16.22 -44.78 7.65
CA LEU A 1052 -15.12 -43.81 7.59
C LEU A 1052 -14.68 -43.57 6.13
N THR A 1053 -15.60 -43.15 5.28
CA THR A 1053 -15.40 -43.12 3.82
C THR A 1053 -14.19 -42.32 3.31
N PRO A 1054 -13.72 -41.21 3.95
CA PRO A 1054 -12.51 -40.51 3.48
C PRO A 1054 -11.21 -41.07 4.08
N LEU A 1055 -11.25 -42.18 4.84
CA LEU A 1055 -10.08 -42.72 5.51
C LEU A 1055 -9.03 -43.23 4.50
N GLU A 1056 -7.81 -42.75 4.66
CA GLU A 1056 -6.67 -43.07 3.80
C GLU A 1056 -5.66 -44.00 4.46
N SER A 1057 -5.61 -44.00 5.80
CA SER A 1057 -4.67 -44.81 6.59
C SER A 1057 -5.35 -45.41 7.80
N LEU A 1058 -5.33 -46.75 7.91
CA LEU A 1058 -5.82 -47.52 9.04
C LEU A 1058 -4.76 -48.52 9.51
N ASP A 1059 -4.22 -48.30 10.71
CA ASP A 1059 -3.28 -49.23 11.34
C ASP A 1059 -3.79 -49.70 12.71
N LEU A 1060 -4.02 -51.01 12.81
CA LEU A 1060 -4.48 -51.72 14.01
C LEU A 1060 -3.49 -52.81 14.43
N SER A 1061 -2.29 -52.81 13.84
CA SER A 1061 -1.29 -53.87 14.05
C SER A 1061 -0.77 -53.94 15.49
N HIS A 1062 -0.15 -55.05 15.87
CA HIS A 1062 0.45 -55.25 17.19
C HIS A 1062 -0.53 -54.98 18.35
N ASN A 1063 -1.63 -55.74 18.36
CA ASN A 1063 -2.65 -55.74 19.41
C ASN A 1063 -3.06 -57.18 19.75
N SER A 1064 -4.13 -57.36 20.52
CA SER A 1064 -4.74 -58.66 20.84
C SER A 1064 -6.17 -58.77 20.27
N LEU A 1065 -6.42 -58.15 19.12
CA LEU A 1065 -7.73 -58.19 18.43
C LEU A 1065 -8.02 -59.60 17.92
N SER A 1066 -9.29 -59.98 17.87
CA SER A 1066 -9.76 -61.34 17.55
C SER A 1066 -11.05 -61.29 16.71
N GLY A 1067 -11.52 -62.43 16.23
CA GLY A 1067 -12.67 -62.50 15.32
C GLY A 1067 -12.29 -62.27 13.85
N GLU A 1068 -13.28 -62.03 12.99
CA GLU A 1068 -13.08 -61.83 11.55
C GLU A 1068 -12.78 -60.37 11.20
N ILE A 1069 -12.05 -60.13 10.10
CA ILE A 1069 -11.91 -58.79 9.52
C ILE A 1069 -13.23 -58.47 8.79
N PRO A 1070 -13.97 -57.40 9.16
CA PRO A 1070 -15.26 -57.11 8.54
C PRO A 1070 -15.14 -56.90 7.03
N SER A 1071 -15.92 -57.64 6.25
CA SER A 1071 -15.93 -57.51 4.78
C SER A 1071 -16.42 -56.15 4.30
N ALA A 1072 -17.23 -55.45 5.11
CA ALA A 1072 -17.70 -54.08 4.84
C ALA A 1072 -16.56 -53.06 4.72
N LEU A 1073 -15.34 -53.36 5.22
CA LEU A 1073 -14.19 -52.46 5.04
C LEU A 1073 -13.76 -52.30 3.57
N ILE A 1074 -14.17 -53.21 2.68
CA ILE A 1074 -13.94 -53.09 1.23
C ILE A 1074 -14.55 -51.80 0.67
N ASP A 1075 -15.58 -51.24 1.32
CA ASP A 1075 -16.24 -50.00 0.89
C ASP A 1075 -15.40 -48.73 1.14
N LEU A 1076 -14.25 -48.85 1.82
CA LEU A 1076 -13.30 -47.75 2.03
C LEU A 1076 -12.43 -47.52 0.79
N THR A 1077 -12.95 -46.77 -0.18
CA THR A 1077 -12.33 -46.60 -1.50
C THR A 1077 -11.09 -45.68 -1.53
N PHE A 1078 -10.87 -44.87 -0.49
CA PHE A 1078 -9.70 -43.99 -0.35
C PHE A 1078 -8.53 -44.59 0.45
N LEU A 1079 -8.73 -45.78 1.02
CA LEU A 1079 -7.76 -46.41 1.91
C LEU A 1079 -6.48 -46.81 1.15
N GLU A 1080 -5.37 -46.17 1.45
CA GLU A 1080 -4.06 -46.43 0.82
C GLU A 1080 -3.17 -47.30 1.73
N VAL A 1081 -3.36 -47.20 3.04
CA VAL A 1081 -2.63 -47.98 4.03
C VAL A 1081 -3.60 -48.74 4.91
N PHE A 1082 -3.44 -50.06 4.97
CA PHE A 1082 -4.17 -50.95 5.85
C PHE A 1082 -3.20 -51.95 6.50
N ASN A 1083 -3.25 -52.05 7.82
CA ASN A 1083 -2.43 -53.02 8.55
C ASN A 1083 -3.15 -53.55 9.80
N VAL A 1084 -3.23 -54.87 9.89
CA VAL A 1084 -3.80 -55.61 11.02
C VAL A 1084 -2.85 -56.71 11.50
N ALA A 1085 -1.57 -56.64 11.10
CA ALA A 1085 -0.56 -57.61 11.43
C ALA A 1085 -0.40 -57.78 12.95
N HIS A 1086 0.09 -58.94 13.37
CA HIS A 1086 0.38 -59.28 14.77
C HIS A 1086 -0.82 -59.05 15.70
N ASN A 1087 -1.94 -59.72 15.38
CA ASN A 1087 -3.14 -59.83 16.20
C ASN A 1087 -3.55 -61.31 16.34
N ASN A 1088 -4.74 -61.58 16.89
CA ASN A 1088 -5.34 -62.91 17.02
C ASN A 1088 -6.58 -63.07 16.10
N LEU A 1089 -6.55 -62.44 14.92
CA LEU A 1089 -7.65 -62.46 13.96
C LEU A 1089 -7.78 -63.84 13.28
N SER A 1090 -9.00 -64.16 12.85
CA SER A 1090 -9.41 -65.46 12.33
C SER A 1090 -10.34 -65.32 11.13
N GLY A 1091 -10.52 -66.39 10.36
CA GLY A 1091 -11.45 -66.41 9.23
C GLY A 1091 -10.82 -65.93 7.92
N LYS A 1092 -11.66 -65.69 6.91
CA LYS A 1092 -11.21 -65.29 5.57
C LYS A 1092 -10.82 -63.80 5.59
N VAL A 1093 -9.68 -63.45 4.98
CA VAL A 1093 -9.36 -62.05 4.69
C VAL A 1093 -10.38 -61.47 3.69
N PRO A 1094 -10.64 -60.14 3.71
CA PRO A 1094 -11.56 -59.51 2.76
C PRO A 1094 -11.18 -59.81 1.31
N ASP A 1095 -12.18 -59.90 0.42
CA ASP A 1095 -11.92 -60.14 -1.00
C ASP A 1095 -10.99 -59.04 -1.56
N MET A 1096 -10.01 -59.42 -2.39
CA MET A 1096 -9.10 -58.51 -3.09
C MET A 1096 -9.84 -57.67 -4.15
N LYS A 1097 -10.66 -56.73 -3.70
CA LYS A 1097 -11.47 -55.78 -4.48
C LYS A 1097 -11.18 -54.35 -4.01
N ALA A 1098 -11.37 -53.38 -4.89
CA ALA A 1098 -11.07 -51.97 -4.62
C ALA A 1098 -9.65 -51.83 -4.03
N GLN A 1099 -9.50 -51.09 -2.92
CA GLN A 1099 -8.19 -50.90 -2.28
C GLN A 1099 -7.66 -52.16 -1.60
N PHE A 1100 -8.50 -53.10 -1.18
CA PHE A 1100 -8.04 -54.36 -0.56
C PHE A 1100 -7.27 -55.27 -1.53
N GLY A 1101 -7.28 -54.98 -2.84
CA GLY A 1101 -6.42 -55.63 -3.82
C GLY A 1101 -4.96 -55.13 -3.83
N THR A 1102 -4.64 -54.01 -3.18
CA THR A 1102 -3.29 -53.42 -3.17
C THR A 1102 -2.48 -53.83 -1.94
N PHE A 1103 -3.12 -54.31 -0.87
CA PHE A 1103 -2.45 -54.67 0.37
C PHE A 1103 -1.74 -56.03 0.28
N GLU A 1104 -0.50 -56.06 0.75
CA GLU A 1104 0.37 -57.23 0.68
C GLU A 1104 0.16 -58.20 1.85
N LYS A 1105 0.81 -59.37 1.78
CA LYS A 1105 0.82 -60.38 2.84
C LYS A 1105 1.27 -59.81 4.20
N SER A 1106 2.16 -58.83 4.20
CA SER A 1106 2.68 -58.15 5.39
C SER A 1106 1.57 -57.46 6.21
N SER A 1107 0.55 -56.89 5.57
CA SER A 1107 -0.59 -56.25 6.24
C SER A 1107 -1.40 -57.19 7.15
N TYR A 1108 -1.24 -58.52 6.99
CA TYR A 1108 -2.02 -59.54 7.68
C TYR A 1108 -1.16 -60.49 8.52
N GLU A 1109 0.17 -60.35 8.47
CA GLU A 1109 1.09 -61.33 9.05
C GLU A 1109 0.96 -61.46 10.57
N GLY A 1110 1.44 -62.55 11.16
CA GLY A 1110 1.33 -62.77 12.61
C GLY A 1110 -0.07 -63.15 13.13
N ASN A 1111 -1.11 -63.22 12.29
CA ASN A 1111 -2.43 -63.71 12.65
C ASN A 1111 -2.60 -65.20 12.29
N LEU A 1112 -2.45 -66.10 13.27
CA LEU A 1112 -2.38 -67.55 13.02
C LEU A 1112 -3.62 -68.14 12.34
N PHE A 1113 -4.80 -67.57 12.56
CA PHE A 1113 -6.09 -68.14 12.14
C PHE A 1113 -6.69 -67.48 10.89
N LEU A 1114 -6.03 -66.48 10.29
CA LEU A 1114 -6.45 -65.92 9.01
C LEU A 1114 -6.14 -66.86 7.84
N CYS A 1115 -6.95 -66.79 6.77
CA CYS A 1115 -6.77 -67.55 5.54
C CYS A 1115 -7.33 -66.78 4.33
N GLY A 1116 -6.95 -67.19 3.11
CA GLY A 1116 -7.37 -66.57 1.85
C GLY A 1116 -6.34 -65.57 1.28
N PRO A 1117 -6.36 -65.28 -0.04
CA PRO A 1117 -5.39 -64.39 -0.69
C PRO A 1117 -5.41 -62.98 -0.08
N PRO A 1118 -4.24 -62.36 0.23
CA PRO A 1118 -2.90 -62.70 -0.24
C PRO A 1118 -2.12 -63.72 0.63
N LEU A 1119 -2.75 -64.34 1.64
CA LEU A 1119 -2.10 -65.36 2.48
C LEU A 1119 -2.04 -66.71 1.75
N ASP A 1120 -0.93 -67.44 1.94
CA ASP A 1120 -0.72 -68.78 1.36
C ASP A 1120 -1.66 -69.86 1.95
N LYS A 1121 -2.32 -69.54 3.07
CA LYS A 1121 -3.19 -70.47 3.82
C LYS A 1121 -4.60 -70.49 3.21
N SER A 1122 -5.04 -71.65 2.72
CA SER A 1122 -6.38 -71.82 2.14
C SER A 1122 -7.48 -71.98 3.20
N CYS A 1123 -8.64 -71.37 3.00
CA CYS A 1123 -9.79 -71.48 3.90
C CYS A 1123 -10.59 -72.77 3.65
N THR A 1124 -10.07 -73.92 4.05
CA THR A 1124 -10.85 -75.18 4.04
C THR A 1124 -11.39 -75.47 5.44
N LYS A 1125 -12.71 -75.71 5.55
CA LYS A 1125 -13.35 -76.12 6.80
C LYS A 1125 -12.85 -77.50 7.21
N VAL A 1126 -12.22 -77.64 8.38
CA VAL A 1126 -12.04 -78.93 9.05
C VAL A 1126 -12.38 -78.79 10.54
N ASN A 1127 -13.26 -79.70 11.01
CA ASN A 1127 -13.72 -79.86 12.39
C ASN A 1127 -12.61 -80.38 13.33
N GLN A 1128 -12.77 -80.02 14.61
CA GLN A 1128 -12.15 -80.54 15.85
C GLN A 1128 -11.28 -81.82 15.77
N SER A 1129 -10.04 -81.77 16.28
CA SER A 1129 -9.57 -82.50 17.48
C SER A 1129 -8.02 -82.56 17.64
N ASP A 1130 -7.57 -82.06 18.79
CA ASP A 1130 -6.50 -82.53 19.70
C ASP A 1130 -4.98 -82.57 19.38
N PRO A 1131 -4.12 -82.52 20.45
CA PRO A 1131 -2.83 -81.83 20.47
C PRO A 1131 -1.60 -82.76 20.54
N ARG A 1132 -0.44 -82.33 20.02
CA ARG A 1132 0.91 -82.46 20.64
C ARG A 1132 2.06 -82.05 19.68
N SER A 1133 3.04 -81.35 20.27
CA SER A 1133 4.52 -81.29 20.05
C SER A 1133 5.08 -81.62 18.65
N THR A 1134 6.09 -80.94 18.10
CA THR A 1134 7.42 -80.65 18.67
C THR A 1134 8.25 -79.77 17.71
N GLN A 1135 9.08 -78.89 18.28
CA GLN A 1135 10.41 -78.39 17.85
C GLN A 1135 10.83 -78.26 16.37
N SER A 1136 11.14 -77.00 16.01
CA SER A 1136 12.43 -76.48 15.48
C SER A 1136 13.18 -77.24 14.36
N SER A 1137 13.38 -76.54 13.23
CA SER A 1137 14.73 -76.41 12.61
C SER A 1137 14.83 -75.23 11.63
N ASN A 1138 15.98 -74.55 11.70
CA ASN A 1138 16.47 -73.54 10.75
C ASN A 1138 16.82 -74.17 9.39
N ALA A 1139 16.56 -73.44 8.29
CA ALA A 1139 17.36 -73.37 7.04
C ALA A 1139 16.61 -72.46 6.04
N SER A 1140 16.97 -71.19 5.94
CA SER A 1140 17.87 -70.62 4.91
C SER A 1140 17.23 -70.43 3.53
N ASP A 1141 17.13 -69.16 3.15
CA ASP A 1141 17.19 -68.60 1.80
C ASP A 1141 16.44 -69.30 0.65
N ARG A 1142 15.28 -68.75 0.32
CA ARG A 1142 14.91 -68.54 -1.08
C ARG A 1142 14.44 -67.10 -1.28
N LYS A 1143 15.23 -66.38 -2.08
CA LYS A 1143 14.97 -65.03 -2.59
C LYS A 1143 13.68 -65.04 -3.43
N TRP A 1144 12.94 -63.95 -3.34
CA TRP A 1144 11.57 -63.77 -3.79
C TRP A 1144 11.50 -62.90 -5.05
N TYR A 1145 11.93 -63.41 -6.20
CA TYR A 1145 11.61 -62.75 -7.48
C TYR A 1145 11.62 -63.80 -8.60
N GLU A 1146 10.47 -64.38 -8.86
CA GLU A 1146 10.09 -64.83 -10.20
C GLU A 1146 8.71 -64.25 -10.50
N VAL A 1147 8.69 -62.93 -10.75
CA VAL A 1147 7.71 -62.40 -11.69
C VAL A 1147 8.15 -62.92 -13.04
N ASP A 1148 7.29 -63.68 -13.74
CA ASP A 1148 7.57 -64.12 -15.10
C ASP A 1148 7.95 -62.88 -15.93
N PRO A 1149 9.22 -62.74 -16.34
CA PRO A 1149 9.69 -61.54 -17.05
C PRO A 1149 8.88 -61.32 -18.31
N LEU A 1150 8.36 -62.40 -18.92
CA LEU A 1150 7.52 -62.31 -20.10
C LEU A 1150 6.19 -61.65 -19.77
N VAL A 1151 5.56 -61.97 -18.63
CA VAL A 1151 4.27 -61.39 -18.19
C VAL A 1151 4.42 -59.95 -17.72
N PHE A 1152 5.51 -59.63 -17.02
CA PHE A 1152 5.81 -58.24 -16.64
C PHE A 1152 6.12 -57.39 -17.87
N HIS A 1153 6.97 -57.87 -18.78
CA HIS A 1153 7.28 -57.12 -19.99
C HIS A 1153 6.09 -57.02 -20.93
N THR A 1154 5.22 -58.03 -21.04
CA THR A 1154 3.99 -57.92 -21.87
C THR A 1154 2.95 -57.02 -21.25
N SER A 1155 2.67 -57.11 -19.93
CA SER A 1155 1.72 -56.21 -19.27
C SER A 1155 2.22 -54.76 -19.28
N PHE A 1156 3.51 -54.54 -18.99
CA PHE A 1156 4.14 -53.23 -19.08
C PHE A 1156 4.10 -52.68 -20.52
N SER A 1157 4.39 -53.53 -21.53
CA SER A 1157 4.32 -53.11 -22.94
C SER A 1157 2.89 -52.77 -23.36
N VAL A 1158 1.89 -53.55 -22.95
CA VAL A 1158 0.48 -53.28 -23.27
C VAL A 1158 -0.01 -52.00 -22.59
N SER A 1159 0.30 -51.81 -21.31
CA SER A 1159 -0.03 -50.59 -20.58
C SER A 1159 0.68 -49.36 -21.15
N TYR A 1160 1.93 -49.50 -21.56
CA TYR A 1160 2.70 -48.44 -22.21
C TYR A 1160 2.13 -48.09 -23.59
N ILE A 1161 1.72 -49.08 -24.38
CA ILE A 1161 1.07 -48.88 -25.68
C ILE A 1161 -0.28 -48.17 -25.50
N ILE A 1162 -1.10 -48.59 -24.54
CA ILE A 1162 -2.40 -47.96 -24.25
C ILE A 1162 -2.20 -46.51 -23.78
N PHE A 1163 -1.27 -46.27 -22.86
CA PHE A 1163 -0.92 -44.92 -22.40
C PHE A 1163 -0.43 -44.04 -23.54
N PHE A 1164 0.46 -44.56 -24.39
CA PHE A 1164 1.02 -43.85 -25.54
C PHE A 1164 -0.06 -43.48 -26.56
N PHE A 1165 -0.95 -44.41 -26.92
CA PHE A 1165 -2.05 -44.11 -27.84
C PHE A 1165 -3.13 -43.21 -27.22
N SER A 1166 -3.38 -43.32 -25.92
CA SER A 1166 -4.29 -42.42 -25.19
C SER A 1166 -3.75 -41.00 -25.21
N ILE A 1167 -2.45 -40.81 -24.98
CA ILE A 1167 -1.78 -39.51 -25.09
C ILE A 1167 -1.80 -39.00 -26.53
N ILE A 1168 -1.51 -39.83 -27.54
CA ILE A 1168 -1.59 -39.41 -28.95
C ILE A 1168 -3.00 -38.97 -29.32
N SER A 1169 -4.04 -39.70 -28.88
CA SER A 1169 -5.43 -39.30 -29.10
C SER A 1169 -5.78 -38.00 -28.37
N LEU A 1170 -5.28 -37.81 -27.14
CA LEU A 1170 -5.46 -36.56 -26.38
C LEU A 1170 -4.75 -35.37 -27.04
N LEU A 1171 -3.56 -35.60 -27.62
CA LEU A 1171 -2.78 -34.62 -28.38
C LEU A 1171 -3.41 -34.31 -29.74
N TYR A 1172 -4.08 -35.26 -30.39
CA TYR A 1172 -4.76 -35.05 -31.68
C TYR A 1172 -6.10 -34.29 -31.52
N ILE A 1173 -6.81 -34.49 -30.41
CA ILE A 1173 -8.09 -33.80 -30.12
C ILE A 1173 -7.84 -32.39 -29.56
N ASN A 1174 -6.72 -32.16 -28.87
CA ASN A 1174 -6.42 -30.88 -28.22
C ASN A 1174 -5.12 -30.25 -28.75
N HIS A 1175 -5.27 -29.35 -29.71
CA HIS A 1175 -4.19 -28.65 -30.41
C HIS A 1175 -3.22 -27.90 -29.47
N TYR A 1176 -3.66 -27.53 -28.27
CA TYR A 1176 -2.85 -26.86 -27.25
C TYR A 1176 -1.76 -27.77 -26.66
N TRP A 1177 -2.08 -29.04 -26.38
CA TRP A 1177 -1.12 -29.99 -25.82
C TRP A 1177 -0.12 -30.49 -26.86
N LEU A 1178 -0.54 -30.60 -28.13
CA LEU A 1178 0.34 -30.92 -29.26
C LEU A 1178 1.49 -29.90 -29.37
N GLN A 1179 1.16 -28.61 -29.26
CA GLN A 1179 2.14 -27.53 -29.39
C GLN A 1179 3.08 -27.45 -28.19
N ARG A 1180 2.58 -27.75 -26.99
CA ARG A 1180 3.41 -27.83 -25.78
C ARG A 1180 4.36 -29.03 -25.80
N CYS A 1181 3.95 -30.15 -26.38
CA CYS A 1181 4.77 -31.35 -26.53
C CYS A 1181 5.86 -31.16 -27.60
N TYR A 1182 5.57 -30.46 -28.70
CA TYR A 1182 6.59 -30.04 -29.67
C TYR A 1182 7.66 -29.18 -29.03
N ASN A 1183 7.27 -28.17 -28.24
CA ASN A 1183 8.22 -27.29 -27.56
C ASN A 1183 9.07 -28.05 -26.52
N PHE A 1184 8.47 -28.99 -25.77
CA PHE A 1184 9.19 -29.81 -24.80
C PHE A 1184 10.21 -30.76 -25.46
N MET A 1185 9.84 -31.37 -26.59
CA MET A 1185 10.73 -32.22 -27.40
C MET A 1185 11.85 -31.40 -28.03
N GLU A 1186 11.55 -30.19 -28.50
CA GLU A 1186 12.55 -29.26 -29.06
C GLU A 1186 13.56 -28.83 -27.99
N ASP A 1187 13.10 -28.46 -26.78
CA ASP A 1187 13.97 -28.11 -25.64
C ASP A 1187 14.89 -29.28 -25.22
N HIS A 1188 14.38 -30.52 -25.23
CA HIS A 1188 15.19 -31.71 -24.90
C HIS A 1188 16.18 -32.09 -26.00
N ILE A 1189 15.83 -31.92 -27.28
CA ILE A 1189 16.75 -32.13 -28.39
C ILE A 1189 17.88 -31.09 -28.35
N TYR A 1190 17.57 -29.83 -28.03
CA TYR A 1190 18.60 -28.79 -27.85
C TYR A 1190 19.47 -29.06 -26.62
N SER A 1191 18.90 -29.46 -25.49
CA SER A 1191 19.67 -29.80 -24.28
C SER A 1191 20.59 -31.03 -24.49
N CYS A 1192 20.12 -32.06 -25.20
CA CYS A 1192 20.95 -33.22 -25.56
C CYS A 1192 22.03 -32.85 -26.59
N TYR A 1193 21.72 -32.01 -27.58
CA TYR A 1193 22.70 -31.51 -28.54
C TYR A 1193 23.82 -30.73 -27.84
N TYR A 1194 23.48 -29.82 -26.93
CA TYR A 1194 24.47 -29.05 -26.17
C TYR A 1194 25.26 -29.92 -25.18
N PHE A 1195 24.62 -30.90 -24.54
CA PHE A 1195 25.31 -31.84 -23.66
C PHE A 1195 26.34 -32.69 -24.44
N VAL A 1196 25.96 -33.25 -25.60
CA VAL A 1196 26.88 -34.04 -26.43
C VAL A 1196 27.98 -33.16 -27.04
N PHE A 1197 27.65 -31.93 -27.45
CA PHE A 1197 28.62 -30.98 -28.00
C PHE A 1197 29.64 -30.53 -26.92
N ASP A 1198 29.19 -30.19 -25.70
CA ASP A 1198 30.08 -29.79 -24.61
C ASP A 1198 30.92 -30.96 -24.09
N THR A 1199 30.35 -32.17 -24.06
CA THR A 1199 31.08 -33.39 -23.66
C THR A 1199 32.14 -33.78 -24.71
N SER A 1200 31.83 -33.71 -26.01
CA SER A 1200 32.81 -33.92 -27.08
C SER A 1200 33.92 -32.84 -27.09
N LYS A 1201 33.58 -31.58 -26.77
CA LYS A 1201 34.55 -30.49 -26.70
C LYS A 1201 35.48 -30.61 -25.49
N ARG A 1202 34.96 -31.11 -24.35
CA ARG A 1202 35.76 -31.43 -23.16
C ARG A 1202 36.66 -32.66 -23.36
N LEU A 1203 36.20 -33.70 -24.06
CA LEU A 1203 37.04 -34.85 -24.41
C LEU A 1203 38.12 -34.51 -25.45
N SER A 1204 37.85 -33.62 -26.41
CA SER A 1204 38.83 -33.11 -27.37
C SER A 1204 39.96 -32.31 -26.69
N ASN A 1205 39.68 -31.62 -25.58
CA ASN A 1205 40.66 -30.78 -24.89
C ASN A 1205 41.53 -31.54 -23.88
N CYS A 1206 41.23 -32.82 -23.59
CA CYS A 1206 42.05 -33.67 -22.71
C CYS A 1206 43.05 -34.56 -23.47
N ILE A 1207 43.14 -34.49 -24.80
CA ILE A 1207 44.04 -35.34 -25.63
C ILE A 1207 45.20 -34.56 -26.26
N CYS A 1208 45.30 -33.24 -26.08
CA CYS A 1208 46.51 -32.49 -26.47
C CYS A 1208 46.89 -31.46 -25.41
N ASN A 1209 48.08 -31.68 -24.83
CA ASN A 1209 48.82 -30.95 -23.79
C ASN A 1209 48.44 -31.24 -22.34
#